data_AF-A0A7C4HGF8-F1
#
_entry.id   AF-A0A7C4HGF8-F1
#
_cell.length_a   1.000
_cell.length_b   1.000
_cell.length_c   1.000
_cell.angle_alpha   90.00
_cell.angle_beta   90.00
_cell.angle_gamma   90.00
#
_symmetry.space_group_name_H-M   'P 1'
#
loop_
_entity.id
_entity.type
_entity.pdbx_description
1 polymer ?
#
loop_
_entity_poly.entity_id
_entity_poly.type
_entity_poly.pdbx_seq_one_letter_code
_entity_poly.pdbx_strand_id
1 'polypeptide(L)'
;CSRTVKDALNTDDKDLVGFAMQIVKKRMLSSRAALIKTIENRLSALKKEEAREEQPLRSEIRELQADLPMSELTAERIAQRIVKSAIPKEEKRRKSEITKLNTIRKMLKKLAAGDSKIKELMAHLREVFGADRPAKVIVFTEYLDTLESIKEALDASDDLKKSYVILRGGLTIYQRRRVEERFADPGVRILLATDAASEGLNLHYHCHRVIHFELPWNPNRMEQRNGRVDRYGQTRKPEIRYLYYPRSPEDDILHQLVRKIEEMQSDRISTPDILGILAGASEIETGLITYDAETDPDQRKASLVKLFEDRTQDFIKNVSPLLLSGKDVAGEIREVHDRLSSADPLLGDDTDLERLILDHLGLNCMKPTDLEHIYRIEVPRPLRGPGVSDLYPRVTCRRSVAVRMKASEVEFITPLHPLVQTIAANARMRLLQVYPDERGLSPKRLAARRVPKKDPPGILFTFLGEVTGENQVIEEMVIPVRVGLDGKPIGSIVENIGLVHERQAPGEVAPDILTAMFKGRFDGLYEKAREAARKILHDRAGEIKKSRAGEAQVLRDDLAAYQNDRMDEIAEEERVSRGLIEDSGQIRLFEAEPTKGGFEAKRAWIETFAKQREQEIAGFEKVEATHDPRPLGALFLLPEGWEERS
;
A
#
# COMPACT_ATOMS: atom_id res chain seq x y z
N CYS A 1 37.46 14.79 -16.59
CA CYS A 1 36.38 13.88 -16.96
C CYS A 1 36.43 13.49 -18.44
N SER A 2 35.98 14.31 -19.39
CA SER A 2 35.87 13.89 -20.81
C SER A 2 37.18 13.41 -21.43
N ARG A 3 38.30 14.13 -21.22
CA ARG A 3 39.63 13.67 -21.66
C ARG A 3 40.06 12.37 -20.99
N THR A 4 39.87 12.24 -19.68
CA THR A 4 40.19 11.02 -18.92
C THR A 4 39.45 9.80 -19.45
N VAL A 5 38.20 9.98 -19.89
CA VAL A 5 37.37 8.91 -20.47
C VAL A 5 37.82 8.59 -21.89
N LYS A 6 38.06 9.61 -22.74
CA LYS A 6 38.65 9.44 -24.08
C LYS A 6 39.95 8.65 -24.02
N ASP A 7 40.83 8.98 -23.08
CA ASP A 7 42.12 8.32 -22.88
C ASP A 7 41.98 6.86 -22.38
N ALA A 8 40.86 6.51 -21.75
CA ALA A 8 40.56 5.18 -21.21
C ALA A 8 39.75 4.29 -22.18
N LEU A 9 39.28 4.81 -23.32
CA LEU A 9 38.44 4.07 -24.29
C LEU A 9 39.07 2.76 -24.78
N ASN A 10 40.41 2.71 -24.83
CA ASN A 10 41.17 1.56 -25.32
C ASN A 10 41.77 0.71 -24.19
N THR A 11 41.24 0.82 -22.96
CA THR A 11 41.74 0.09 -21.79
C THR A 11 40.64 -0.77 -21.18
N ASP A 12 41.00 -1.90 -20.56
CA ASP A 12 40.07 -2.79 -19.87
C ASP A 12 39.30 -2.11 -18.71
N ASP A 13 39.80 -0.95 -18.25
CA ASP A 13 39.21 -0.15 -17.17
C ASP A 13 38.22 0.93 -17.69
N LYS A 14 37.86 0.93 -18.99
CA LYS A 14 37.01 1.96 -19.63
C LYS A 14 35.72 2.24 -18.85
N ASP A 15 34.96 1.21 -18.52
CA ASP A 15 33.64 1.36 -17.89
C ASP A 15 33.75 1.87 -16.46
N LEU A 16 34.74 1.36 -15.71
CA LEU A 16 35.05 1.81 -14.34
C LEU A 16 35.48 3.29 -14.32
N VAL A 17 36.35 3.69 -15.25
CA VAL A 17 36.79 5.09 -15.39
C VAL A 17 35.64 5.99 -15.86
N GLY A 18 34.79 5.49 -16.76
CA GLY A 18 33.56 6.14 -17.21
C GLY A 18 32.66 6.48 -16.03
N PHE A 19 32.28 5.47 -15.26
CA PHE A 19 31.39 5.61 -14.12
C PHE A 19 32.01 6.48 -13.01
N ALA A 20 33.30 6.33 -12.71
CA ALA A 20 34.00 7.20 -11.77
C ALA A 20 33.93 8.68 -12.19
N MET A 21 34.10 8.98 -13.49
CA MET A 21 34.00 10.36 -13.99
C MET A 21 32.57 10.88 -13.99
N GLN A 22 31.57 10.02 -14.11
CA GLN A 22 30.16 10.37 -13.96
C GLN A 22 29.83 10.77 -12.51
N ILE A 23 30.27 9.99 -11.52
CA ILE A 23 30.13 10.33 -10.10
C ILE A 23 30.75 11.70 -9.81
N VAL A 24 31.96 11.96 -10.34
CA VAL A 24 32.61 13.27 -10.20
C VAL A 24 31.78 14.40 -10.83
N LYS A 25 31.20 14.19 -12.02
CA LYS A 25 30.32 15.17 -12.67
C LYS A 25 29.04 15.42 -11.87
N LYS A 26 28.34 14.38 -11.38
CA LYS A 26 27.15 14.53 -10.54
C LYS A 26 27.45 15.36 -9.28
N ARG A 27 28.53 15.01 -8.56
CA ARG A 27 28.96 15.74 -7.36
C ARG A 27 29.42 17.16 -7.64
N MET A 28 29.92 17.45 -8.84
CA MET A 28 30.25 18.81 -9.29
C MET A 28 28.98 19.66 -9.49
N LEU A 29 27.91 19.08 -10.03
CA LEU A 29 26.63 19.74 -10.28
C LEU A 29 25.79 19.88 -8.99
N SER A 30 26.11 19.07 -7.98
CA SER A 30 25.54 19.12 -6.64
C SER A 30 25.78 20.44 -5.93
N SER A 31 26.96 20.58 -5.35
CA SER A 31 27.36 21.72 -4.54
C SER A 31 28.87 21.89 -4.58
N ARG A 32 29.33 23.10 -4.30
CA ARG A 32 30.74 23.41 -4.13
C ARG A 32 31.40 22.52 -3.07
N ALA A 33 30.72 22.23 -1.97
CA ALA A 33 31.26 21.40 -0.89
C ALA A 33 31.45 19.95 -1.35
N ALA A 34 30.45 19.38 -2.04
CA ALA A 34 30.55 18.05 -2.62
C ALA A 34 31.72 17.95 -3.60
N LEU A 35 31.92 18.96 -4.46
CA LEU A 35 33.05 19.03 -5.38
C LEU A 35 34.40 19.11 -4.67
N ILE A 36 34.54 19.97 -3.66
CA ILE A 36 35.80 20.13 -2.91
C ILE A 36 36.20 18.79 -2.29
N LYS A 37 35.28 18.14 -1.57
CA LYS A 37 35.54 16.85 -0.92
C LYS A 37 35.88 15.76 -1.93
N THR A 38 35.20 15.75 -3.08
CA THR A 38 35.49 14.82 -4.19
C THR A 38 36.92 15.01 -4.72
N ILE A 39 37.34 16.25 -4.95
CA ILE A 39 38.68 16.57 -5.45
C ILE A 39 39.75 16.23 -4.41
N GLU A 40 39.51 16.49 -3.13
CA GLU A 40 40.44 16.17 -2.06
C GLU A 40 40.64 14.66 -1.91
N ASN A 41 39.54 13.90 -1.91
CA ASN A 41 39.56 12.44 -1.88
C ASN A 41 40.30 11.88 -3.11
N ARG A 42 40.01 12.38 -4.31
CA ARG A 42 40.68 11.95 -5.55
C ARG A 42 42.17 12.32 -5.57
N LEU A 43 42.54 13.51 -5.11
CA LEU A 43 43.94 13.94 -5.00
C LEU A 43 44.71 13.09 -3.99
N SER A 44 44.08 12.71 -2.87
CA SER A 44 44.68 11.81 -1.89
C SER A 44 44.94 10.43 -2.49
N ALA A 45 43.95 9.89 -3.20
CA ALA A 45 44.05 8.59 -3.88
C ALA A 45 45.16 8.57 -4.95
N LEU A 46 45.26 9.63 -5.76
CA LEU A 46 46.28 9.71 -6.82
C LEU A 46 47.73 9.87 -6.31
N LYS A 47 47.94 10.28 -5.05
CA LYS A 47 49.27 10.51 -4.48
C LYS A 47 49.87 9.30 -3.75
N LYS A 48 49.03 8.40 -3.24
CA LYS A 48 49.45 7.23 -2.47
C LYS A 48 49.22 5.98 -3.32
N GLU A 49 50.27 5.47 -3.94
CA GLU A 49 50.19 4.26 -4.78
C GLU A 49 49.76 3.01 -3.97
N GLU A 50 50.13 2.97 -2.69
CA GLU A 50 49.72 1.96 -1.70
C GLU A 50 48.24 2.08 -1.28
N ALA A 51 47.55 3.18 -1.63
CA ALA A 51 46.13 3.39 -1.31
C ALA A 51 45.20 2.91 -2.43
N ARG A 52 45.70 2.11 -3.38
CA ARG A 52 44.88 1.46 -4.39
C ARG A 52 44.00 0.40 -3.72
N GLU A 53 42.81 0.82 -3.31
CA GLU A 53 41.78 -0.08 -2.79
C GLU A 53 41.38 -1.11 -3.87
N GLU A 54 41.09 -2.33 -3.43
CA GLU A 54 40.54 -3.37 -4.32
C GLU A 54 39.28 -2.85 -5.01
N GLN A 55 39.17 -3.16 -6.31
CA GLN A 55 37.99 -2.83 -7.09
C GLN A 55 36.74 -3.36 -6.39
N PRO A 56 35.66 -2.56 -6.30
CA PRO A 56 34.38 -3.07 -5.84
C PRO A 56 33.92 -4.22 -6.73
N LEU A 57 33.12 -5.11 -6.16
CA LEU A 57 32.56 -6.24 -6.89
C LEU A 57 31.72 -5.71 -8.06
N ARG A 58 31.71 -6.44 -9.19
CA ARG A 58 30.89 -6.05 -10.34
C ARG A 58 29.40 -5.93 -9.99
N SER A 59 28.91 -6.72 -9.03
CA SER A 59 27.56 -6.59 -8.48
C SER A 59 27.35 -5.24 -7.77
N GLU A 60 28.29 -4.82 -6.90
CA GLU A 60 28.21 -3.53 -6.19
C GLU A 60 28.18 -2.33 -7.15
N ILE A 61 28.97 -2.40 -8.24
CA ILE A 61 28.99 -1.35 -9.27
C ILE A 61 27.64 -1.31 -9.99
N ARG A 62 27.11 -2.47 -10.38
CA ARG A 62 25.83 -2.59 -11.08
C ARG A 62 24.67 -2.12 -10.21
N GLU A 63 24.67 -2.46 -8.92
CA GLU A 63 23.66 -2.02 -7.95
C GLU A 63 23.64 -0.50 -7.81
N LEU A 64 24.81 0.14 -7.69
CA LEU A 64 24.90 1.60 -7.60
C LEU A 64 24.54 2.28 -8.92
N GLN A 65 24.94 1.71 -10.07
CA GLN A 65 24.56 2.22 -11.40
C GLN A 65 23.05 2.15 -11.63
N ALA A 66 22.42 1.05 -11.20
CA ALA A 66 20.99 0.85 -11.26
C ALA A 66 20.22 1.57 -10.14
N ASP A 67 20.89 2.41 -9.34
CA ASP A 67 20.28 3.18 -8.25
C ASP A 67 19.45 2.32 -7.30
N LEU A 68 19.81 1.03 -7.13
CA LEU A 68 19.04 0.06 -6.35
C LEU A 68 18.97 0.44 -4.86
N PRO A 69 17.90 0.00 -4.14
CA PRO A 69 17.73 0.33 -2.74
C PRO A 69 18.91 -0.18 -1.90
N MET A 70 19.70 0.76 -1.39
CA MET A 70 20.87 0.49 -0.56
C MET A 70 21.01 1.56 0.51
N SER A 71 21.75 1.25 1.58
CA SER A 71 21.99 2.26 2.62
C SER A 71 22.86 3.40 2.06
N GLU A 72 22.57 4.63 2.49
CA GLU A 72 23.32 5.83 2.08
C GLU A 72 24.84 5.69 2.33
N LEU A 73 25.21 5.08 3.47
CA LEU A 73 26.61 4.80 3.82
C LEU A 73 27.25 3.79 2.86
N THR A 74 26.48 2.79 2.41
CA THR A 74 26.94 1.78 1.46
C THR A 74 27.15 2.40 0.09
N ALA A 75 26.21 3.21 -0.39
CA ALA A 75 26.30 3.92 -1.67
C ALA A 75 27.53 4.84 -1.72
N GLU A 76 27.72 5.66 -0.68
CA GLU A 76 28.87 6.56 -0.59
C GLU A 76 30.20 5.79 -0.52
N ARG A 77 30.25 4.67 0.23
CA ARG A 77 31.46 3.82 0.31
C ARG A 77 31.81 3.21 -1.05
N ILE A 78 30.82 2.69 -1.79
CA ILE A 78 31.04 2.10 -3.12
C ILE A 78 31.46 3.18 -4.12
N ALA A 79 30.80 4.34 -4.12
CA ALA A 79 31.16 5.49 -4.95
C ALA A 79 32.61 5.93 -4.70
N GLN A 80 33.03 6.02 -3.43
CA GLN A 80 34.41 6.33 -3.07
C GLN A 80 35.40 5.26 -3.53
N ARG A 81 35.08 3.97 -3.37
CA ARG A 81 35.91 2.86 -3.86
C ARG A 81 36.10 2.91 -5.37
N ILE A 82 35.03 3.18 -6.14
CA ILE A 82 35.08 3.32 -7.60
C ILE A 82 35.98 4.49 -8.00
N VAL A 83 35.78 5.65 -7.37
CA VAL A 83 36.61 6.84 -7.65
C VAL A 83 38.06 6.62 -7.20
N LYS A 84 38.35 5.79 -6.20
CA LYS A 84 39.72 5.47 -5.78
C LYS A 84 40.38 4.37 -6.63
N SER A 85 39.61 3.44 -7.18
CA SER A 85 40.13 2.33 -7.98
C SER A 85 40.38 2.72 -9.44
N ALA A 86 39.66 3.72 -9.96
CA ALA A 86 39.82 4.29 -11.29
C ALA A 86 41.09 5.17 -11.44
N ILE A 87 42.23 4.75 -10.90
CA ILE A 87 43.52 5.47 -11.01
C ILE A 87 44.20 5.06 -12.34
N PRO A 88 44.67 6.02 -13.15
CA PRO A 88 45.43 5.70 -14.35
C PRO A 88 46.69 4.88 -14.04
N LYS A 89 46.90 3.77 -14.75
CA LYS A 89 48.11 2.92 -14.64
C LYS A 89 49.37 3.66 -15.10
N GLU A 90 49.25 4.58 -16.06
CA GLU A 90 50.36 5.36 -16.59
C GLU A 90 50.73 6.55 -15.68
N GLU A 91 51.97 6.60 -15.21
CA GLU A 91 52.49 7.64 -14.31
C GLU A 91 52.40 9.05 -14.92
N LYS A 92 52.62 9.18 -16.24
CA LYS A 92 52.50 10.46 -16.95
C LYS A 92 51.06 11.00 -16.91
N ARG A 93 50.05 10.12 -17.05
CA ARG A 93 48.63 10.49 -16.96
C ARG A 93 48.25 10.88 -15.53
N ARG A 94 48.71 10.11 -14.55
CA ARG A 94 48.51 10.38 -13.12
C ARG A 94 49.02 11.78 -12.74
N LYS A 95 50.26 12.12 -13.11
CA LYS A 95 50.83 13.46 -12.88
C LYS A 95 50.04 14.58 -13.58
N SER A 96 49.57 14.34 -14.81
CA SER A 96 48.72 15.28 -15.54
C SER A 96 47.38 15.53 -14.84
N GLU A 97 46.72 14.49 -14.36
CA GLU A 97 45.47 14.59 -13.61
C GLU A 97 45.65 15.34 -12.29
N ILE A 98 46.71 15.01 -11.52
CA ILE A 98 47.06 15.73 -10.28
C ILE A 98 47.26 17.22 -10.55
N THR A 99 47.94 17.59 -11.63
CA THR A 99 48.18 19.00 -11.99
C THR A 99 46.87 19.73 -12.29
N LYS A 100 45.97 19.09 -13.05
CA LYS A 100 44.64 19.65 -13.37
C LYS A 100 43.77 19.78 -12.12
N LEU A 101 43.69 18.75 -11.28
CA LEU A 101 42.92 18.79 -10.03
C LEU A 101 43.46 19.85 -9.06
N ASN A 102 44.77 20.03 -8.98
CA ASN A 102 45.36 21.14 -8.21
C ASN A 102 44.99 22.51 -8.76
N THR A 103 44.88 22.65 -10.08
CA THR A 103 44.45 23.88 -10.73
C THR A 103 42.99 24.18 -10.39
N ILE A 104 42.10 23.19 -10.52
CA ILE A 104 40.69 23.31 -10.13
C ILE A 104 40.57 23.67 -8.65
N ARG A 105 41.33 23.00 -7.77
CA ARG A 105 41.38 23.32 -6.33
C ARG A 105 41.80 24.76 -6.05
N LYS A 106 42.79 25.30 -6.80
CA LYS A 106 43.19 26.71 -6.70
C LYS A 106 42.09 27.66 -7.17
N MET A 107 41.37 27.31 -8.25
CA MET A 107 40.23 28.09 -8.73
C MET A 107 39.09 28.10 -7.71
N LEU A 108 38.77 26.94 -7.13
CA LEU A 108 37.77 26.81 -6.06
C LEU A 108 38.12 27.66 -4.84
N LYS A 109 39.39 27.82 -4.48
CA LYS A 109 39.81 28.71 -3.38
C LYS A 109 39.63 30.21 -3.70
N LYS A 110 39.68 30.58 -4.98
CA LYS A 110 39.53 31.98 -5.42
C LYS A 110 38.07 32.41 -5.58
N LEU A 111 37.13 31.48 -5.70
CA LEU A 111 35.71 31.78 -5.82
C LEU A 111 35.14 32.35 -4.50
N ALA A 112 34.35 33.42 -4.62
CA ALA A 112 33.63 34.04 -3.51
C ALA A 112 32.82 33.02 -2.70
N ALA A 113 32.68 33.24 -1.40
CA ALA A 113 31.97 32.31 -0.53
C ALA A 113 30.48 32.15 -0.93
N GLY A 114 29.97 30.93 -0.76
CA GLY A 114 28.58 30.57 -1.02
C GLY A 114 28.35 29.89 -2.38
N ASP A 115 27.34 29.02 -2.40
CA ASP A 115 26.90 28.25 -3.56
C ASP A 115 25.66 28.92 -4.17
N SER A 116 25.62 29.05 -5.50
CA SER A 116 24.50 29.66 -6.23
C SER A 116 23.17 28.92 -6.04
N LYS A 117 23.17 27.58 -6.04
CA LYS A 117 21.95 26.79 -5.80
C LYS A 117 21.46 26.96 -4.37
N ILE A 118 22.38 27.04 -3.39
CA ILE A 118 22.00 27.32 -1.99
C ILE A 118 21.43 28.73 -1.86
N LYS A 119 22.03 29.74 -2.51
CA LYS A 119 21.49 31.10 -2.51
C LYS A 119 20.06 31.14 -3.09
N GLU A 120 19.84 30.46 -4.20
CA GLU A 120 18.52 30.36 -4.84
C GLU A 120 17.51 29.62 -3.96
N LEU A 121 17.91 28.48 -3.37
CA LEU A 121 17.10 27.74 -2.41
C LEU A 121 16.63 28.64 -1.25
N MET A 122 17.56 29.40 -0.66
CA MET A 122 17.26 30.29 0.47
C MET A 122 16.34 31.44 0.05
N ALA A 123 16.53 31.99 -1.15
CA ALA A 123 15.63 33.02 -1.69
C ALA A 123 14.22 32.48 -1.88
N HIS A 124 14.09 31.30 -2.50
CA HIS A 124 12.81 30.68 -2.77
C HIS A 124 12.08 30.23 -1.49
N LEU A 125 12.79 29.71 -0.49
CA LEU A 125 12.20 29.41 0.82
C LEU A 125 11.59 30.65 1.47
N ARG A 126 12.27 31.80 1.40
CA ARG A 126 11.74 33.07 1.94
C ARG A 126 10.52 33.56 1.18
N GLU A 127 10.50 33.40 -0.15
CA GLU A 127 9.32 33.71 -0.97
C GLU A 127 8.10 32.88 -0.54
N VAL A 128 8.27 31.54 -0.45
CA VAL A 128 7.20 30.61 -0.05
C VAL A 128 6.65 30.97 1.33
N PHE A 129 7.54 31.20 2.30
CA PHE A 129 7.13 31.51 3.66
C PHE A 129 6.61 32.94 3.86
N GLY A 130 6.98 33.86 2.97
CA GLY A 130 6.41 35.20 2.92
C GLY A 130 4.97 35.20 2.41
N ALA A 131 4.67 34.36 1.41
CA ALA A 131 3.32 34.21 0.86
C ALA A 131 2.40 33.34 1.73
N ASP A 132 2.93 32.25 2.29
CA ASP A 132 2.19 31.26 3.06
C ASP A 132 2.99 30.91 4.33
N ARG A 133 2.77 31.65 5.41
CA ARG A 133 3.51 31.50 6.68
C ARG A 133 3.50 30.07 7.26
N PRO A 134 2.36 29.33 7.25
CA PRO A 134 2.32 27.93 7.71
C PRO A 134 2.79 26.92 6.66
N ALA A 135 3.27 27.35 5.48
CA ALA A 135 3.77 26.45 4.47
C ALA A 135 4.87 25.54 5.01
N LYS A 136 4.86 24.30 4.54
CA LYS A 136 5.94 23.33 4.73
C LYS A 136 6.54 22.97 3.38
N VAL A 137 7.84 22.71 3.37
CA VAL A 137 8.62 22.40 2.17
C VAL A 137 9.55 21.24 2.47
N ILE A 138 9.63 20.28 1.55
CA ILE A 138 10.62 19.20 1.59
C ILE A 138 11.73 19.55 0.60
N VAL A 139 12.99 19.46 1.05
CA VAL A 139 14.17 19.67 0.21
C VAL A 139 14.92 18.35 0.09
N PHE A 140 15.00 17.80 -1.11
CA PHE A 140 15.74 16.57 -1.41
C PHE A 140 17.14 16.85 -1.93
N THR A 141 18.11 16.08 -1.46
CA THR A 141 19.50 16.06 -1.93
C THR A 141 20.03 14.63 -1.97
N GLU A 142 20.86 14.30 -2.96
CA GLU A 142 21.44 12.95 -3.08
C GLU A 142 22.63 12.78 -2.12
N TYR A 143 23.37 13.87 -1.89
CA TYR A 143 24.63 13.83 -1.14
C TYR A 143 24.53 14.46 0.26
N LEU A 144 25.12 13.78 1.24
CA LEU A 144 25.19 14.24 2.63
C LEU A 144 26.02 15.53 2.79
N ASP A 145 27.07 15.71 1.98
CA ASP A 145 27.90 16.93 2.03
C ASP A 145 27.11 18.18 1.60
N THR A 146 26.20 18.00 0.65
CA THR A 146 25.29 19.04 0.18
C THR A 146 24.22 19.33 1.23
N LEU A 147 23.71 18.28 1.89
CA LEU A 147 22.82 18.41 3.03
C LEU A 147 23.44 19.26 4.15
N GLU A 148 24.67 18.95 4.56
CA GLU A 148 25.41 19.71 5.59
C GLU A 148 25.60 21.18 5.16
N SER A 149 25.91 21.43 3.88
CA SER A 149 26.07 22.80 3.36
C SER A 149 24.77 23.60 3.38
N ILE A 150 23.64 22.97 3.06
CA ILE A 150 22.32 23.59 3.17
C ILE A 150 21.98 23.87 4.64
N LYS A 151 22.28 22.93 5.53
CA LYS A 151 22.10 23.08 6.98
C LYS A 151 22.89 24.28 7.51
N GLU A 152 24.16 24.42 7.15
CA GLU A 152 24.98 25.57 7.55
C GLU A 152 24.38 26.90 7.08
N ALA A 153 23.85 26.94 5.84
CA ALA A 153 23.18 28.13 5.32
C ALA A 153 21.86 28.45 6.06
N LEU A 154 21.09 27.42 6.45
CA LEU A 154 19.89 27.58 7.26
C LEU A 154 20.21 28.07 8.67
N ASP A 155 21.27 27.54 9.29
CA ASP A 155 21.72 27.95 10.62
C ASP A 155 22.26 29.38 10.65
N ALA A 156 22.88 29.83 9.56
CA ALA A 156 23.36 31.21 9.40
C ALA A 156 22.23 32.22 9.13
N SER A 157 21.00 31.78 8.89
CA SER A 157 19.85 32.64 8.57
C SER A 157 19.00 32.92 9.81
N ASP A 158 18.82 34.19 10.17
CA ASP A 158 18.10 34.56 11.40
C ASP A 158 16.61 34.18 11.41
N ASP A 159 15.99 34.14 10.23
CA ASP A 159 14.58 33.87 9.97
C ASP A 159 14.26 32.38 9.75
N LEU A 160 15.27 31.58 9.39
CA LEU A 160 15.11 30.16 9.05
C LEU A 160 15.81 29.23 10.06
N LYS A 161 16.71 29.75 10.89
CA LYS A 161 17.34 28.98 11.98
C LYS A 161 16.26 28.29 12.83
N LYS A 162 16.51 27.03 13.18
CA LYS A 162 15.61 26.15 13.96
C LYS A 162 14.26 25.80 13.30
N SER A 163 13.95 26.32 12.12
CA SER A 163 12.69 26.01 11.41
C SER A 163 12.78 24.78 10.51
N TYR A 164 13.78 23.93 10.72
CA TYR A 164 14.02 22.75 9.90
C TYR A 164 14.25 21.48 10.74
N VAL A 165 14.04 20.33 10.12
CA VAL A 165 14.42 19.02 10.64
C VAL A 165 15.11 18.22 9.53
N ILE A 166 16.04 17.35 9.92
CA ILE A 166 16.87 16.57 9.00
C ILE A 166 16.44 15.11 9.03
N LEU A 167 16.30 14.53 7.84
CA LEU A 167 16.05 13.11 7.62
C LEU A 167 17.17 12.56 6.74
N ARG A 168 18.08 11.78 7.34
CA ARG A 168 19.21 11.16 6.64
C ARG A 168 19.27 9.66 6.87
N GLY A 169 20.02 8.95 6.03
CA GLY A 169 20.25 7.53 6.17
C GLY A 169 20.89 7.17 7.52
N GLY A 170 20.69 5.92 7.96
CA GLY A 170 21.20 5.42 9.24
C GLY A 170 20.34 5.74 10.47
N LEU A 171 19.24 6.49 10.31
CA LEU A 171 18.24 6.66 11.37
C LEU A 171 17.39 5.40 11.56
N THR A 172 17.17 5.01 12.82
CA THR A 172 16.26 3.92 13.18
C THR A 172 14.81 4.29 12.86
N ILE A 173 13.92 3.29 12.75
CA ILE A 173 12.48 3.52 12.50
C ILE A 173 11.89 4.50 13.53
N TYR A 174 12.25 4.35 14.81
CA TYR A 174 11.80 5.26 15.87
C TYR A 174 12.30 6.70 15.68
N GLN A 175 13.55 6.88 15.25
CA GLN A 175 14.11 8.20 14.97
C GLN A 175 13.46 8.84 13.74
N ARG A 176 13.17 8.08 12.69
CA ARG A 176 12.45 8.57 11.50
C ARG A 176 11.04 9.04 11.86
N ARG A 177 10.31 8.27 12.69
CA ARG A 177 8.99 8.67 13.19
C ARG A 177 9.04 9.96 14.02
N ARG A 178 10.05 10.13 14.88
CA ARG A 178 10.26 11.39 15.61
C ARG A 178 10.55 12.58 14.68
N VAL A 179 11.24 12.35 13.56
CA VAL A 179 11.47 13.40 12.55
C VAL A 179 10.15 13.78 11.87
N GLU A 180 9.32 12.80 11.51
CA GLU A 180 7.98 13.03 10.95
C GLU A 180 7.08 13.80 11.94
N GLU A 181 7.05 13.39 13.21
CA GLU A 181 6.31 14.09 14.27
C GLU A 181 6.80 15.53 14.47
N ARG A 182 8.13 15.76 14.47
CA ARG A 182 8.70 17.10 14.53
C ARG A 182 8.39 17.92 13.29
N PHE A 183 8.36 17.32 12.11
CA PHE A 183 7.98 18.01 10.89
C PHE A 183 6.50 18.41 10.88
N ALA A 184 5.64 17.72 11.63
CA ALA A 184 4.24 18.12 11.80
C ALA A 184 4.08 19.40 12.66
N ASP A 185 5.02 19.70 13.55
CA ASP A 185 5.00 20.90 14.41
C ASP A 185 4.96 22.19 13.56
N PRO A 186 4.04 23.14 13.81
CA PRO A 186 4.00 24.44 13.12
C PRO A 186 5.33 25.22 13.14
N GLY A 187 6.17 25.04 14.16
CA GLY A 187 7.49 25.68 14.26
C GLY A 187 8.54 25.14 13.27
N VAL A 188 8.32 23.95 12.70
CA VAL A 188 9.22 23.31 11.73
C VAL A 188 8.60 23.39 10.35
N ARG A 189 9.22 24.13 9.44
CA ARG A 189 8.71 24.40 8.09
C ARG A 189 9.47 23.68 6.99
N ILE A 190 10.70 23.24 7.26
CA ILE A 190 11.57 22.62 6.27
C ILE A 190 11.92 21.20 6.70
N LEU A 191 11.70 20.23 5.82
CA LEU A 191 12.27 18.89 5.95
C LEU A 191 13.42 18.77 4.95
N LEU A 192 14.65 18.67 5.46
CA LEU A 192 15.82 18.43 4.62
C LEU A 192 16.12 16.93 4.62
N ALA A 193 16.01 16.29 3.45
CA ALA A 193 16.01 14.85 3.33
C ALA A 193 17.00 14.32 2.29
N THR A 194 17.62 13.17 2.59
CA THR A 194 18.29 12.32 1.58
C THR A 194 17.35 11.24 1.07
N ASP A 195 17.61 10.73 -0.13
CA ASP A 195 16.75 9.72 -0.78
C ASP A 195 16.50 8.49 0.07
N ALA A 196 17.59 7.90 0.57
CA ALA A 196 17.56 6.67 1.36
C ALA A 196 16.81 6.82 2.69
N ALA A 197 16.56 8.05 3.13
CA ALA A 197 15.97 8.35 4.42
C ALA A 197 14.46 8.60 4.35
N SER A 198 13.96 9.01 3.18
CA SER A 198 12.54 9.37 2.96
C SER A 198 11.64 8.18 2.63
N GLU A 199 12.19 7.01 2.39
CA GLU A 199 11.40 5.80 2.14
C GLU A 199 10.54 5.43 3.37
N GLY A 200 9.29 5.03 3.11
CA GLY A 200 8.33 4.59 4.14
C GLY A 200 7.62 5.69 4.95
N LEU A 201 7.91 6.99 4.77
CA LEU A 201 7.21 8.06 5.50
C LEU A 201 6.03 8.66 4.72
N ASN A 202 4.98 9.07 5.44
CA ASN A 202 3.75 9.62 4.87
C ASN A 202 3.74 11.16 4.91
N LEU A 203 4.67 11.77 4.18
CA LEU A 203 4.89 13.22 4.24
C LEU A 203 3.77 14.08 3.60
N HIS A 204 2.98 13.49 2.70
CA HIS A 204 1.87 14.15 1.99
C HIS A 204 0.81 14.77 2.91
N TYR A 205 0.58 14.25 4.11
CA TYR A 205 -0.39 14.81 5.06
C TYR A 205 -0.03 16.22 5.56
N HIS A 206 1.26 16.55 5.54
CA HIS A 206 1.77 17.81 6.11
C HIS A 206 2.34 18.75 5.06
N CYS A 207 2.69 18.23 3.89
CA CYS A 207 3.39 18.99 2.86
C CYS A 207 2.85 18.64 1.46
N HIS A 208 2.79 19.65 0.60
CA HIS A 208 2.49 19.52 -0.82
C HIS A 208 3.61 20.15 -1.69
N ARG A 209 4.70 20.62 -1.09
CA ARG A 209 5.80 21.32 -1.79
C ARG A 209 7.10 20.53 -1.69
N VAL A 210 7.71 20.23 -2.83
CA VAL A 210 8.99 19.54 -2.92
C VAL A 210 9.97 20.36 -3.75
N ILE A 211 11.18 20.52 -3.24
CA ILE A 211 12.31 21.10 -3.95
C ILE A 211 13.39 20.02 -4.09
N HIS A 212 13.72 19.69 -5.32
CA HIS A 212 14.87 18.88 -5.65
C HIS A 212 16.08 19.79 -5.78
N PHE A 213 17.04 19.68 -4.87
CA PHE A 213 18.28 20.42 -4.96
C PHE A 213 19.12 19.97 -6.17
N GLU A 214 18.94 18.71 -6.57
CA GLU A 214 19.61 18.08 -7.69
C GLU A 214 18.65 17.16 -8.44
N LEU A 215 18.82 17.11 -9.76
CA LEU A 215 18.07 16.20 -10.62
C LEU A 215 18.57 14.77 -10.42
N PRO A 216 17.71 13.82 -10.01
CA PRO A 216 18.07 12.41 -10.08
C PRO A 216 18.13 12.02 -11.55
N TRP A 217 19.20 11.32 -11.97
CA TRP A 217 19.34 10.92 -13.38
C TRP A 217 18.45 9.71 -13.72
N ASN A 218 17.71 9.20 -12.73
CA ASN A 218 16.78 8.10 -12.83
C ASN A 218 15.33 8.61 -12.65
N PRO A 219 14.45 8.52 -13.68
CA PRO A 219 13.04 8.92 -13.61
C PRO A 219 12.27 8.23 -12.47
N ASN A 220 12.53 6.95 -12.20
CA ASN A 220 11.84 6.23 -11.14
C ASN A 220 12.15 6.83 -9.77
N ARG A 221 13.40 7.22 -9.54
CA ARG A 221 13.81 7.92 -8.32
C ARG A 221 13.14 9.30 -8.23
N MET A 222 12.94 9.99 -9.35
CA MET A 222 12.19 11.25 -9.40
C MET A 222 10.73 11.06 -8.99
N GLU A 223 10.05 10.08 -9.58
CA GLU A 223 8.65 9.75 -9.26
C GLU A 223 8.49 9.29 -7.81
N GLN A 224 9.42 8.51 -7.26
CA GLN A 224 9.39 8.12 -5.85
C GLN A 224 9.56 9.29 -4.88
N ARG A 225 10.33 10.33 -5.26
CA ARG A 225 10.46 11.58 -4.50
C ARG A 225 9.18 12.41 -4.61
N ASN A 226 8.61 12.54 -5.80
CA ASN A 226 7.36 13.27 -6.06
C ASN A 226 6.18 12.62 -5.32
N GLY A 227 6.09 11.30 -5.39
CA GLY A 227 5.13 10.47 -4.67
C GLY A 227 5.25 10.52 -3.14
N ARG A 228 6.13 11.36 -2.56
CA ARG A 228 6.10 11.68 -1.12
C ARG A 228 5.04 12.71 -0.77
N VAL A 229 4.65 13.55 -1.74
CA VAL A 229 3.60 14.57 -1.60
C VAL A 229 2.43 14.34 -2.54
N ASP A 230 2.67 13.67 -3.67
CA ASP A 230 1.67 13.31 -4.67
C ASP A 230 1.12 11.91 -4.38
N ARG A 231 0.19 11.82 -3.43
CA ARG A 231 -0.49 10.58 -3.01
C ARG A 231 -1.99 10.80 -2.86
N TYR A 232 -2.75 9.71 -3.01
CA TYR A 232 -4.19 9.71 -2.73
C TYR A 232 -4.48 10.23 -1.32
N GLY A 233 -5.42 11.16 -1.19
CA GLY A 233 -5.70 11.86 0.07
C GLY A 233 -5.04 13.23 0.22
N GLN A 234 -4.14 13.62 -0.70
CA GLN A 234 -3.63 14.98 -0.79
C GLN A 234 -4.75 15.95 -1.22
N THR A 235 -4.96 17.02 -0.45
CA THR A 235 -6.03 18.01 -0.70
C THR A 235 -5.54 19.26 -1.43
N ARG A 236 -4.22 19.47 -1.51
CA ARG A 236 -3.60 20.60 -2.21
C ARG A 236 -2.80 20.10 -3.40
N LYS A 237 -2.88 20.79 -4.54
CA LYS A 237 -2.10 20.44 -5.74
C LYS A 237 -0.59 20.40 -5.37
N PRO A 238 0.11 19.29 -5.63
CA PRO A 238 1.56 19.23 -5.41
C PRO A 238 2.31 20.30 -6.21
N GLU A 239 3.23 21.01 -5.57
CA GLU A 239 4.17 21.95 -6.18
C GLU A 239 5.57 21.33 -6.15
N ILE A 240 6.06 20.89 -7.30
CA ILE A 240 7.37 20.24 -7.45
C ILE A 240 8.30 21.21 -8.19
N ARG A 241 9.48 21.48 -7.60
CA ARG A 241 10.49 22.38 -8.17
C ARG A 241 11.85 21.70 -8.24
N TYR A 242 12.62 22.04 -9.27
CA TYR A 242 13.96 21.52 -9.50
C TYR A 242 14.96 22.68 -9.59
N LEU A 243 16.07 22.57 -8.85
CA LEU A 243 17.20 23.48 -8.99
C LEU A 243 18.21 22.89 -9.98
N TYR A 244 18.58 23.67 -10.99
CA TYR A 244 19.53 23.27 -12.01
C TYR A 244 20.31 24.47 -12.51
N TYR A 245 21.47 24.22 -13.12
CA TYR A 245 22.26 25.25 -13.80
C TYR A 245 21.77 25.40 -15.26
N PRO A 246 21.25 26.58 -15.68
CA PRO A 246 20.88 26.80 -17.07
C PRO A 246 22.09 26.71 -18.00
N ARG A 247 21.89 26.26 -19.25
CA ARG A 247 22.98 26.08 -20.23
C ARG A 247 24.10 25.16 -19.71
N SER A 248 23.73 24.15 -18.93
CA SER A 248 24.62 23.11 -18.41
C SER A 248 24.08 21.73 -18.77
N PRO A 249 24.84 20.64 -18.55
CA PRO A 249 24.33 19.28 -18.75
C PRO A 249 23.01 18.99 -18.01
N GLU A 250 22.72 19.69 -16.90
CA GLU A 250 21.47 19.50 -16.16
C GLU A 250 20.23 19.94 -16.96
N ASP A 251 20.37 20.91 -17.87
CA ASP A 251 19.28 21.43 -18.70
C ASP A 251 18.79 20.36 -19.69
N ASP A 252 19.73 19.68 -20.35
CA ASP A 252 19.46 18.57 -21.25
C ASP A 252 18.85 17.37 -20.51
N ILE A 253 19.41 17.04 -19.34
CA ILE A 253 18.93 15.96 -18.48
C ILE A 253 17.49 16.24 -18.02
N LEU A 254 17.20 17.48 -17.58
CA LEU A 254 15.86 17.87 -17.15
C LEU A 254 14.84 17.67 -18.26
N HIS A 255 15.12 18.18 -19.46
CA HIS A 255 14.24 18.01 -20.62
C HIS A 255 13.96 16.53 -20.92
N GLN A 256 14.99 15.69 -20.82
CA GLN A 256 14.87 14.26 -21.07
C GLN A 256 14.06 13.53 -19.99
N LEU A 257 14.30 13.86 -18.72
CA LEU A 257 13.55 13.30 -17.58
C LEU A 257 12.06 13.65 -17.67
N VAL A 258 11.74 14.91 -17.97
CA VAL A 258 10.35 15.37 -18.12
C VAL A 258 9.65 14.62 -19.24
N ARG A 259 10.26 14.56 -20.43
CA ARG A 259 9.67 13.83 -21.57
C ARG A 259 9.40 12.36 -21.23
N LYS A 260 10.34 11.71 -20.53
CA LYS A 260 10.18 10.29 -20.17
C LYS A 260 9.08 10.06 -19.13
N ILE A 261 8.90 10.98 -18.18
CA ILE A 261 7.76 10.91 -17.25
C ILE A 261 6.44 11.08 -18.00
N GLU A 262 6.37 12.00 -18.97
CA GLU A 262 5.17 12.19 -19.79
C GLU A 262 4.85 10.93 -20.62
N GLU A 263 5.86 10.28 -21.20
CA GLU A 263 5.73 8.99 -21.88
C GLU A 263 5.27 7.88 -20.91
N MET A 264 5.88 7.76 -19.72
CA MET A 264 5.49 6.79 -18.68
C MET A 264 4.04 6.98 -18.22
N GLN A 265 3.59 8.23 -18.07
CA GLN A 265 2.21 8.56 -17.72
C GLN A 265 1.23 8.23 -18.84
N SER A 266 1.61 8.46 -20.10
CA SER A 266 0.81 8.11 -21.28
C SER A 266 0.62 6.59 -21.41
N ASP A 267 1.68 5.82 -21.19
CA ASP A 267 1.65 4.37 -21.38
C ASP A 267 1.05 3.60 -20.19
N ARG A 268 0.79 4.26 -19.05
CA ARG A 268 0.30 3.65 -17.79
C ARG A 268 1.13 2.47 -17.30
N ILE A 269 2.39 2.36 -17.74
CA ILE A 269 3.30 1.27 -17.36
C ILE A 269 4.10 1.71 -16.13
N SER A 270 3.95 0.98 -15.03
CA SER A 270 4.94 1.01 -13.94
C SER A 270 6.09 0.09 -14.32
N THR A 271 7.06 0.58 -15.10
CA THR A 271 8.22 -0.24 -15.47
C THR A 271 9.24 -0.34 -14.33
N PRO A 272 9.83 -1.53 -14.09
CA PRO A 272 11.11 -1.65 -13.40
C PRO A 272 12.17 -0.79 -14.09
N ASP A 273 13.21 -0.44 -13.34
CA ASP A 273 14.26 0.53 -13.69
C ASP A 273 14.93 0.29 -15.05
N ILE A 274 14.35 0.89 -16.10
CA ILE A 274 14.80 0.74 -17.50
C ILE A 274 16.22 1.28 -17.68
N LEU A 275 16.60 2.33 -16.93
CA LEU A 275 17.94 2.91 -17.03
C LEU A 275 19.01 2.02 -16.41
N GLY A 276 18.71 1.33 -15.31
CA GLY A 276 19.64 0.34 -14.74
C GLY A 276 19.94 -0.82 -15.69
N ILE A 277 19.00 -1.18 -16.57
CA ILE A 277 19.18 -2.25 -17.57
C ILE A 277 19.86 -1.74 -18.85
N LEU A 278 19.54 -0.52 -19.30
CA LEU A 278 20.18 0.12 -20.47
C LEU A 278 21.61 0.64 -20.17
N ALA A 279 21.92 1.01 -18.92
CA ALA A 279 23.24 1.47 -18.49
C ALA A 279 24.34 0.42 -18.64
N GLY A 280 23.98 -0.86 -18.75
CA GLY A 280 24.93 -1.94 -19.12
C GLY A 280 25.50 -1.83 -20.54
N ALA A 281 24.97 -0.96 -21.40
CA ALA A 281 25.44 -0.75 -22.77
C ALA A 281 26.18 0.60 -22.91
N SER A 282 27.51 0.56 -23.04
CA SER A 282 28.47 1.67 -22.90
C SER A 282 28.27 2.93 -23.77
N GLU A 283 27.28 3.02 -24.66
CA GLU A 283 27.17 4.06 -25.69
C GLU A 283 26.46 5.34 -25.20
N ILE A 284 25.36 5.20 -24.45
CA ILE A 284 24.62 6.33 -23.88
C ILE A 284 25.46 7.05 -22.80
N GLU A 285 26.12 6.26 -21.95
CA GLU A 285 27.05 6.77 -20.94
C GLU A 285 28.23 7.48 -21.59
N THR A 286 28.78 6.91 -22.67
CA THR A 286 29.86 7.56 -23.42
C THR A 286 29.39 8.89 -24.00
N GLY A 287 28.15 9.03 -24.49
CA GLY A 287 27.58 10.30 -24.96
C GLY A 287 27.47 11.38 -23.87
N LEU A 288 26.96 11.02 -22.68
CA LEU A 288 26.86 11.92 -21.53
C LEU A 288 28.24 12.28 -20.91
N ILE A 289 29.20 11.36 -21.00
CA ILE A 289 30.52 11.50 -20.42
C ILE A 289 31.49 12.25 -21.35
N THR A 290 31.40 12.05 -22.67
CA THR A 290 32.30 12.67 -23.68
C THR A 290 31.99 14.14 -23.99
N TYR A 291 30.96 14.72 -23.37
CA TYR A 291 30.64 16.15 -23.31
C TYR A 291 31.87 17.06 -23.53
N ASP A 292 31.93 17.70 -24.69
CA ASP A 292 32.91 18.74 -25.05
C ASP A 292 32.16 20.06 -25.20
N ALA A 293 32.72 21.14 -24.64
CA ALA A 293 32.10 22.47 -24.65
C ALA A 293 32.04 23.12 -26.06
N GLU A 294 32.65 22.49 -27.07
CA GLU A 294 32.84 22.98 -28.45
C GLU A 294 31.76 22.49 -29.44
N THR A 295 30.80 21.68 -28.98
CA THR A 295 29.52 21.30 -29.64
C THR A 295 28.73 22.44 -30.34
N ASP A 296 27.57 22.24 -30.97
CA ASP A 296 26.49 23.27 -31.15
C ASP A 296 25.21 22.84 -30.41
N PRO A 297 24.59 23.62 -29.50
CA PRO A 297 23.62 23.11 -28.52
C PRO A 297 22.39 22.41 -29.10
N ASP A 298 21.90 22.85 -30.27
CA ASP A 298 20.68 22.33 -30.87
C ASP A 298 20.93 21.02 -31.63
N GLN A 299 22.04 20.92 -32.38
CA GLN A 299 22.48 19.65 -32.97
C GLN A 299 22.84 18.61 -31.90
N ARG A 300 23.42 19.06 -30.77
CA ARG A 300 23.71 18.23 -29.58
C ARG A 300 22.46 17.59 -28.99
N LYS A 301 21.39 18.36 -28.82
CA LYS A 301 20.11 17.91 -28.23
C LYS A 301 19.44 16.86 -29.11
N ALA A 302 19.43 17.07 -30.42
CA ALA A 302 18.81 16.16 -31.39
C ALA A 302 19.49 14.77 -31.45
N SER A 303 20.83 14.71 -31.41
CA SER A 303 21.56 13.44 -31.51
C SER A 303 21.41 12.55 -30.26
N LEU A 304 21.43 13.13 -29.06
CA LEU A 304 21.21 12.40 -27.81
C LEU A 304 19.78 11.90 -27.69
N VAL A 305 18.81 12.75 -28.07
CA VAL A 305 17.39 12.39 -28.14
C VAL A 305 17.17 11.17 -29.04
N LYS A 306 17.77 11.19 -30.24
CA LYS A 306 17.63 10.09 -31.21
C LYS A 306 18.26 8.78 -30.72
N LEU A 307 19.49 8.83 -30.21
CA LEU A 307 20.19 7.64 -29.69
C LEU A 307 19.42 6.97 -28.53
N PHE A 308 18.76 7.78 -27.70
CA PHE A 308 17.92 7.28 -26.61
C PHE A 308 16.56 6.74 -27.08
N GLU A 309 15.92 7.38 -28.06
CA GLU A 309 14.67 6.90 -28.67
C GLU A 309 14.88 5.53 -29.32
N ASP A 310 15.93 5.38 -30.12
CA ASP A 310 16.26 4.13 -30.81
C ASP A 310 16.48 2.97 -29.81
N ARG A 311 17.24 3.21 -28.73
CA ARG A 311 17.50 2.19 -27.68
C ARG A 311 16.29 1.88 -26.81
N THR A 312 15.44 2.87 -26.54
CA THR A 312 14.21 2.68 -25.75
C THR A 312 13.20 1.86 -26.57
N GLN A 313 13.10 2.12 -27.87
CA GLN A 313 12.30 1.30 -28.78
C GLN A 313 12.78 -0.16 -28.81
N ASP A 314 14.09 -0.39 -28.95
CA ASP A 314 14.66 -1.75 -28.92
C ASP A 314 14.40 -2.45 -27.58
N PHE A 315 14.48 -1.73 -26.45
CA PHE A 315 14.17 -2.27 -25.13
C PHE A 315 12.70 -2.62 -24.97
N ILE A 316 11.78 -1.71 -25.36
CA ILE A 316 10.34 -1.99 -25.35
C ILE A 316 10.06 -3.22 -26.21
N LYS A 317 10.67 -3.34 -27.39
CA LYS A 317 10.49 -4.50 -28.26
C LYS A 317 10.97 -5.82 -27.63
N ASN A 318 12.03 -5.78 -26.82
CA ASN A 318 12.65 -6.97 -26.22
C ASN A 318 12.10 -7.33 -24.83
N VAL A 319 11.63 -6.36 -24.05
CA VAL A 319 11.19 -6.54 -22.64
C VAL A 319 9.68 -6.45 -22.49
N SER A 320 8.96 -5.84 -23.44
CA SER A 320 7.49 -5.90 -23.48
C SER A 320 6.95 -7.35 -23.42
N PRO A 321 7.57 -8.36 -24.07
CA PRO A 321 7.14 -9.76 -23.90
C PRO A 321 7.33 -10.33 -22.47
N LEU A 322 8.26 -9.77 -21.68
CA LEU A 322 8.58 -10.22 -20.32
C LEU A 322 7.80 -9.46 -19.22
N LEU A 323 7.36 -8.22 -19.51
CA LEU A 323 6.54 -7.40 -18.62
C LEU A 323 5.03 -7.62 -18.81
N LEU A 324 4.62 -8.19 -19.94
CA LEU A 324 3.23 -8.51 -20.27
C LEU A 324 2.80 -9.91 -19.81
N SER A 325 2.96 -10.23 -18.52
CA SER A 325 2.16 -11.31 -17.92
C SER A 325 0.73 -10.85 -17.61
N GLY A 326 0.49 -9.54 -17.43
CA GLY A 326 -0.86 -8.96 -17.39
C GLY A 326 -1.10 -8.08 -18.62
N LYS A 327 -1.69 -8.63 -19.70
CA LYS A 327 -2.05 -7.85 -20.91
C LYS A 327 -3.16 -6.82 -20.66
N ASP A 328 -3.82 -6.84 -19.50
CA ASP A 328 -4.87 -5.89 -19.14
C ASP A 328 -4.83 -5.54 -17.65
N VAL A 329 -3.76 -4.89 -17.18
CA VAL A 329 -3.68 -4.36 -15.80
C VAL A 329 -4.87 -3.43 -15.47
N ALA A 330 -5.42 -2.73 -16.46
CA ALA A 330 -6.62 -1.90 -16.29
C ALA A 330 -7.92 -2.73 -16.16
N GLY A 331 -7.96 -3.91 -16.78
CA GLY A 331 -8.97 -4.94 -16.61
C GLY A 331 -8.85 -5.61 -15.25
N GLU A 332 -7.65 -6.00 -14.82
CA GLU A 332 -7.37 -6.56 -13.49
C GLU A 332 -7.70 -5.55 -12.38
N ILE A 333 -7.32 -4.28 -12.51
CA ILE A 333 -7.69 -3.23 -11.53
C ILE A 333 -9.21 -3.02 -11.52
N ARG A 334 -9.88 -3.04 -12.68
CA ARG A 334 -11.34 -2.95 -12.75
C ARG A 334 -11.99 -4.16 -12.13
N GLU A 335 -11.48 -5.35 -12.40
CA GLU A 335 -11.99 -6.60 -11.84
C GLU A 335 -11.77 -6.65 -10.32
N VAL A 336 -10.62 -6.22 -9.82
CA VAL A 336 -10.37 -6.08 -8.38
C VAL A 336 -11.28 -5.01 -7.77
N HIS A 337 -11.50 -3.88 -8.46
CA HIS A 337 -12.41 -2.84 -8.00
C HIS A 337 -13.86 -3.30 -8.00
N ASP A 338 -14.29 -4.03 -9.02
CA ASP A 338 -15.62 -4.60 -9.17
C ASP A 338 -15.82 -5.70 -8.12
N ARG A 339 -14.82 -6.56 -7.87
CA ARG A 339 -14.84 -7.56 -6.78
C ARG A 339 -14.87 -6.92 -5.39
N LEU A 340 -14.12 -5.84 -5.17
CA LEU A 340 -14.15 -5.06 -3.92
C LEU A 340 -15.49 -4.33 -3.74
N SER A 341 -16.13 -3.92 -4.83
CA SER A 341 -17.43 -3.24 -4.83
C SER A 341 -18.62 -4.21 -4.81
N SER A 342 -18.41 -5.47 -5.23
CA SER A 342 -19.39 -6.55 -5.20
C SER A 342 -19.37 -7.36 -3.91
N ALA A 343 -18.37 -7.14 -3.05
CA ALA A 343 -18.36 -7.73 -1.73
C ALA A 343 -19.54 -7.13 -0.95
N ASP A 344 -20.60 -7.92 -0.77
CA ASP A 344 -21.75 -7.55 0.06
C ASP A 344 -21.22 -7.12 1.43
N PRO A 345 -21.35 -5.84 1.81
CA PRO A 345 -20.79 -5.38 3.06
C PRO A 345 -21.58 -6.04 4.21
N LEU A 346 -20.86 -6.51 5.24
CA LEU A 346 -21.46 -7.12 6.45
C LEU A 346 -22.51 -6.23 7.13
N LEU A 347 -22.49 -4.92 6.86
CA LEU A 347 -23.50 -3.93 7.23
C LEU A 347 -23.73 -2.98 6.05
N GLY A 348 -24.97 -2.52 5.87
CA GLY A 348 -25.36 -1.66 4.74
C GLY A 348 -24.56 -0.35 4.65
N ASP A 349 -24.23 0.26 5.79
CA ASP A 349 -23.32 1.41 5.88
C ASP A 349 -22.70 1.61 7.29
N ASP A 350 -21.74 2.54 7.40
CA ASP A 350 -21.13 2.98 8.67
C ASP A 350 -22.16 3.63 9.65
N THR A 351 -23.33 4.07 9.15
CA THR A 351 -24.42 4.67 9.95
C THR A 351 -25.13 3.62 10.79
N ASP A 352 -25.40 2.46 10.19
CA ASP A 352 -26.09 1.36 10.85
C ASP A 352 -25.22 0.77 11.96
N LEU A 353 -23.91 0.66 11.74
CA LEU A 353 -22.96 0.28 12.79
C LEU A 353 -22.96 1.30 13.95
N GLU A 354 -22.91 2.59 13.62
CA GLU A 354 -22.96 3.67 14.61
C GLU A 354 -24.24 3.58 15.44
N ARG A 355 -25.40 3.44 14.79
CA ARG A 355 -26.70 3.31 15.45
C ARG A 355 -26.76 2.07 16.34
N LEU A 356 -26.29 0.92 15.87
CA LEU A 356 -26.29 -0.34 16.62
C LEU A 356 -25.49 -0.22 17.91
N ILE A 357 -24.30 0.37 17.84
CA ILE A 357 -23.44 0.57 19.02
C ILE A 357 -24.10 1.53 20.01
N LEU A 358 -24.68 2.63 19.52
CA LEU A 358 -25.39 3.60 20.36
C LEU A 358 -26.60 2.98 21.06
N ASP A 359 -27.43 2.23 20.33
CA ASP A 359 -28.62 1.57 20.89
C ASP A 359 -28.24 0.50 21.93
N HIS A 360 -27.15 -0.25 21.72
CA HIS A 360 -26.73 -1.32 22.64
C HIS A 360 -26.05 -0.80 23.92
N LEU A 361 -25.21 0.24 23.79
CA LEU A 361 -24.45 0.78 24.92
C LEU A 361 -25.18 1.88 25.68
N GLY A 362 -26.14 2.56 25.03
CA GLY A 362 -27.00 3.58 25.62
C GLY A 362 -26.19 4.67 26.32
N LEU A 363 -26.46 4.88 27.62
CA LEU A 363 -25.82 5.88 28.46
C LEU A 363 -24.29 5.70 28.60
N ASN A 364 -23.77 4.51 28.29
CA ASN A 364 -22.33 4.27 28.33
C ASN A 364 -21.59 4.83 27.10
N CYS A 365 -22.33 5.34 26.12
CA CYS A 365 -21.80 6.06 24.98
C CYS A 365 -22.12 7.55 25.13
N MET A 366 -21.10 8.37 25.39
CA MET A 366 -21.23 9.81 25.56
C MET A 366 -20.65 10.54 24.36
N LYS A 367 -21.40 11.51 23.82
CA LYS A 367 -20.89 12.39 22.77
C LYS A 367 -20.12 13.57 23.41
N PRO A 368 -18.81 13.73 23.16
CA PRO A 368 -18.09 14.94 23.55
C PRO A 368 -18.68 16.13 22.79
N THR A 369 -18.86 17.26 23.49
CA THR A 369 -19.66 18.41 23.01
C THR A 369 -19.14 19.07 21.73
N ASP A 370 -17.88 18.82 21.35
CA ASP A 370 -17.17 19.60 20.32
C ASP A 370 -16.91 18.85 19.00
N LEU A 371 -17.29 17.57 18.88
CA LEU A 371 -16.95 16.74 17.70
C LEU A 371 -18.14 15.89 17.23
N GLU A 372 -18.51 16.04 15.95
CA GLU A 372 -19.55 15.22 15.32
C GLU A 372 -19.05 13.79 15.05
N HIS A 373 -19.92 12.80 15.26
CA HIS A 373 -19.65 11.37 15.05
C HIS A 373 -18.43 10.80 15.79
N ILE A 374 -18.00 11.46 16.86
CA ILE A 374 -16.98 10.96 17.79
C ILE A 374 -17.63 10.73 19.14
N TYR A 375 -17.34 9.59 19.75
CA TYR A 375 -17.92 9.18 21.00
C TYR A 375 -16.86 8.74 22.01
N ARG A 376 -17.19 8.88 23.29
CA ARG A 376 -16.50 8.24 24.40
C ARG A 376 -17.33 7.04 24.84
N ILE A 377 -16.72 5.86 24.84
CA ILE A 377 -17.38 4.62 25.24
C ILE A 377 -16.79 4.11 26.55
N GLU A 378 -17.63 3.96 27.57
CA GLU A 378 -17.31 3.24 28.79
C GLU A 378 -17.80 1.81 28.68
N VAL A 379 -16.91 0.82 28.66
CA VAL A 379 -17.33 -0.55 28.36
C VAL A 379 -17.94 -1.22 29.60
N PRO A 380 -19.21 -1.68 29.52
CA PRO A 380 -19.84 -2.44 30.59
C PRO A 380 -19.06 -3.71 30.92
N ARG A 381 -19.01 -4.10 32.21
CA ARG A 381 -18.30 -5.31 32.66
C ARG A 381 -18.58 -6.58 31.84
N PRO A 382 -19.83 -6.90 31.43
CA PRO A 382 -20.11 -8.10 30.63
C PRO A 382 -19.49 -8.12 29.23
N LEU A 383 -19.02 -6.97 28.73
CA LEU A 383 -18.42 -6.81 27.41
C LEU A 383 -16.89 -6.65 27.48
N ARG A 384 -16.30 -6.75 28.67
CA ARG A 384 -14.83 -6.67 28.85
C ARG A 384 -14.22 -8.03 28.57
N GLY A 385 -13.12 -8.05 27.82
CA GLY A 385 -12.46 -9.28 27.40
C GLY A 385 -11.15 -9.02 26.68
N PRO A 386 -10.51 -10.07 26.13
CA PRO A 386 -9.26 -9.93 25.38
C PRO A 386 -9.43 -8.97 24.20
N GLY A 387 -8.61 -7.93 24.14
CA GLY A 387 -8.66 -6.93 23.06
C GLY A 387 -9.76 -5.87 23.20
N VAL A 388 -10.53 -5.87 24.29
CA VAL A 388 -11.54 -4.82 24.57
C VAL A 388 -11.08 -3.97 25.76
N SER A 389 -10.87 -2.68 25.52
CA SER A 389 -10.48 -1.71 26.56
C SER A 389 -11.64 -1.37 27.47
N ASP A 390 -11.36 -1.08 28.74
CA ASP A 390 -12.36 -0.63 29.73
C ASP A 390 -13.00 0.71 29.36
N LEU A 391 -12.22 1.58 28.71
CA LEU A 391 -12.60 2.92 28.29
C LEU A 391 -12.00 3.20 26.93
N TYR A 392 -12.85 3.65 26.01
CA TYR A 392 -12.43 4.22 24.74
C TYR A 392 -12.69 5.73 24.77
N PRO A 393 -11.64 6.56 24.87
CA PRO A 393 -11.81 8.00 25.07
C PRO A 393 -12.37 8.72 23.85
N ARG A 394 -12.03 8.24 22.63
CA ARG A 394 -12.46 8.80 21.36
C ARG A 394 -12.55 7.71 20.31
N VAL A 395 -13.78 7.46 19.84
CA VAL A 395 -14.04 6.48 18.79
C VAL A 395 -14.94 7.06 17.70
N THR A 396 -14.81 6.54 16.49
CA THR A 396 -15.78 6.81 15.42
C THR A 396 -16.06 5.53 14.65
N CYS A 397 -17.30 5.38 14.17
CA CYS A 397 -17.68 4.33 13.23
C CYS A 397 -17.64 4.84 11.78
N ARG A 398 -17.40 6.15 11.58
CA ARG A 398 -17.41 6.80 10.27
C ARG A 398 -16.01 6.82 9.67
N ARG A 399 -15.84 6.15 8.53
CA ARG A 399 -14.59 6.21 7.78
C ARG A 399 -14.21 7.64 7.40
N SER A 400 -15.19 8.45 6.99
CA SER A 400 -14.98 9.86 6.60
C SER A 400 -14.40 10.73 7.72
N VAL A 401 -14.64 10.38 8.98
CA VAL A 401 -14.10 11.05 10.16
C VAL A 401 -12.74 10.44 10.52
N ALA A 402 -12.62 9.11 10.53
CA ALA A 402 -11.39 8.39 10.84
C ALA A 402 -10.22 8.81 9.93
N VAL A 403 -10.46 9.02 8.63
CA VAL A 403 -9.42 9.41 7.66
C VAL A 403 -8.88 10.82 7.90
N ARG A 404 -9.66 11.71 8.55
CA ARG A 404 -9.27 13.10 8.80
C ARG A 404 -8.46 13.28 10.08
N MET A 405 -8.36 12.24 10.90
CA MET A 405 -7.74 12.28 12.22
C MET A 405 -6.65 11.22 12.34
N LYS A 406 -5.69 11.42 13.25
CA LYS A 406 -4.65 10.41 13.46
C LYS A 406 -5.23 9.19 14.17
N ALA A 407 -4.76 8.00 13.84
CA ALA A 407 -5.15 6.75 14.52
C ALA A 407 -4.86 6.76 16.03
N SER A 408 -3.91 7.59 16.49
CA SER A 408 -3.62 7.81 17.91
C SER A 408 -4.62 8.74 18.61
N GLU A 409 -5.40 9.51 17.86
CA GLU A 409 -6.34 10.51 18.38
C GLU A 409 -7.77 9.99 18.41
N VAL A 410 -8.14 9.15 17.43
CA VAL A 410 -9.47 8.54 17.31
C VAL A 410 -9.32 7.10 16.84
N GLU A 411 -9.97 6.20 17.58
CA GLU A 411 -10.02 4.78 17.22
C GLU A 411 -11.19 4.53 16.27
N PHE A 412 -10.91 3.82 15.17
CA PHE A 412 -11.91 3.51 14.14
C PHE A 412 -12.54 2.15 14.41
N ILE A 413 -13.83 2.15 14.76
CA ILE A 413 -14.60 0.94 15.03
C ILE A 413 -15.21 0.43 13.73
N THR A 414 -14.88 -0.82 13.40
CA THR A 414 -15.40 -1.57 12.26
C THR A 414 -16.23 -2.77 12.74
N PRO A 415 -16.98 -3.47 11.86
CA PRO A 415 -17.70 -4.68 12.25
C PRO A 415 -16.81 -5.79 12.85
N LEU A 416 -15.52 -5.80 12.48
CA LEU A 416 -14.52 -6.75 12.95
C LEU A 416 -13.79 -6.27 14.22
N HIS A 417 -14.09 -5.08 14.72
CA HIS A 417 -13.45 -4.56 15.92
C HIS A 417 -13.81 -5.44 17.14
N PRO A 418 -12.86 -5.74 18.07
CA PRO A 418 -13.10 -6.65 19.20
C PRO A 418 -14.33 -6.30 20.06
N LEU A 419 -14.57 -4.99 20.27
CA LEU A 419 -15.77 -4.51 20.97
C LEU A 419 -17.06 -4.93 20.26
N VAL A 420 -17.13 -4.81 18.93
CA VAL A 420 -18.32 -5.14 18.14
C VAL A 420 -18.54 -6.65 18.12
N GLN A 421 -17.47 -7.43 17.94
CA GLN A 421 -17.54 -8.89 18.04
C GLN A 421 -18.03 -9.34 19.42
N THR A 422 -17.58 -8.68 20.49
CA THR A 422 -18.03 -8.98 21.86
C THR A 422 -19.49 -8.59 22.10
N ILE A 423 -19.93 -7.45 21.57
CA ILE A 423 -21.35 -7.05 21.57
C ILE A 423 -22.19 -8.09 20.84
N ALA A 424 -21.77 -8.49 19.64
CA ALA A 424 -22.47 -9.50 18.84
C ALA A 424 -22.52 -10.86 19.56
N ALA A 425 -21.39 -11.31 20.14
CA ALA A 425 -21.31 -12.54 20.91
C ALA A 425 -22.21 -12.49 22.17
N ASN A 426 -22.25 -11.35 22.88
CA ASN A 426 -23.12 -11.17 24.04
C ASN A 426 -24.60 -11.15 23.63
N ALA A 427 -24.94 -10.46 22.53
CA ALA A 427 -26.30 -10.44 21.98
C ALA A 427 -26.75 -11.83 21.54
N ARG A 428 -25.89 -12.58 20.83
CA ARG A 428 -26.11 -13.98 20.44
C ARG A 428 -26.28 -14.87 21.68
N MET A 429 -25.42 -14.71 22.69
CA MET A 429 -25.55 -15.42 23.96
C MET A 429 -26.90 -15.12 24.61
N ARG A 430 -27.32 -13.86 24.72
CA ARG A 430 -28.64 -13.49 25.27
C ARG A 430 -29.80 -13.99 24.43
N LEU A 431 -29.62 -14.14 23.11
CA LEU A 431 -30.63 -14.67 22.20
C LEU A 431 -30.81 -16.18 22.41
N LEU A 432 -29.70 -16.92 22.57
CA LEU A 432 -29.68 -18.39 22.63
C LEU A 432 -29.68 -18.99 24.03
N GLN A 433 -29.08 -18.32 25.01
CA GLN A 433 -29.17 -18.70 26.42
C GLN A 433 -30.53 -18.28 26.94
N VAL A 434 -31.37 -19.29 27.06
CA VAL A 434 -32.64 -19.17 27.71
C VAL A 434 -32.53 -20.02 28.96
N TYR A 435 -32.45 -19.39 30.14
CA TYR A 435 -32.39 -20.11 31.42
C TYR A 435 -33.56 -21.09 31.45
N PRO A 436 -33.33 -22.40 31.66
CA PRO A 436 -34.43 -23.34 31.78
C PRO A 436 -35.41 -22.81 32.83
N ASP A 437 -36.71 -22.92 32.57
CA ASP A 437 -37.67 -22.69 33.65
C ASP A 437 -37.42 -23.72 34.79
N GLU A 438 -38.06 -23.58 35.94
CA GLU A 438 -37.95 -24.55 37.05
C GLU A 438 -38.24 -26.01 36.63
N ARG A 439 -38.78 -26.24 35.42
CA ARG A 439 -39.13 -27.53 34.83
C ARG A 439 -38.16 -28.01 33.74
N GLY A 440 -37.04 -27.32 33.51
CA GLY A 440 -36.01 -27.75 32.56
C GLY A 440 -36.37 -27.55 31.08
N LEU A 441 -37.44 -26.81 30.76
CA LEU A 441 -37.86 -26.53 29.39
C LEU A 441 -37.15 -25.27 28.88
N SER A 442 -36.76 -25.25 27.59
CA SER A 442 -36.26 -24.03 26.94
C SER A 442 -37.38 -22.96 26.91
N PRO A 443 -37.21 -21.77 27.50
CA PRO A 443 -38.28 -20.77 27.47
C PRO A 443 -38.59 -20.32 26.05
N LYS A 444 -39.85 -20.51 25.65
CA LYS A 444 -40.39 -19.99 24.39
C LYS A 444 -40.73 -18.53 24.62
N ARG A 445 -40.14 -17.62 23.83
CA ARG A 445 -40.47 -16.18 23.89
C ARG A 445 -41.82 -15.97 23.22
N LEU A 446 -42.85 -15.71 24.02
CA LEU A 446 -44.18 -15.38 23.55
C LEU A 446 -44.48 -13.93 23.89
N ALA A 447 -44.88 -13.14 22.89
CA ALA A 447 -45.30 -11.76 23.06
C ALA A 447 -46.56 -11.51 22.23
N ALA A 448 -47.36 -10.51 22.60
CA ALA A 448 -48.53 -10.11 21.85
C ALA A 448 -48.54 -8.60 21.64
N ARG A 449 -49.06 -8.15 20.50
CA ARG A 449 -49.14 -6.72 20.16
C ARG A 449 -50.35 -6.41 19.31
N ARG A 450 -50.90 -5.20 19.49
CA ARG A 450 -51.90 -4.62 18.57
C ARG A 450 -51.24 -4.07 17.30
N VAL A 451 -51.81 -4.37 16.15
CA VAL A 451 -51.41 -3.86 14.83
C VAL A 451 -52.52 -2.99 14.23
N PRO A 452 -52.21 -2.07 13.30
CA PRO A 452 -53.23 -1.24 12.67
C PRO A 452 -54.39 -2.06 12.09
N LYS A 453 -55.62 -1.54 12.12
CA LYS A 453 -56.85 -2.23 11.68
C LYS A 453 -56.79 -2.84 10.26
N LYS A 454 -55.92 -2.32 9.39
CA LYS A 454 -55.69 -2.79 8.02
C LYS A 454 -54.86 -4.08 7.93
N ASP A 455 -54.11 -4.40 8.98
CA ASP A 455 -53.23 -5.56 9.01
C ASP A 455 -54.03 -6.82 9.42
N PRO A 456 -53.80 -7.98 8.79
CA PRO A 456 -54.50 -9.21 9.15
C PRO A 456 -54.02 -9.78 10.49
N PRO A 457 -54.92 -10.42 11.28
CA PRO A 457 -54.54 -11.15 12.48
C PRO A 457 -53.65 -12.35 12.11
N GLY A 458 -52.67 -12.64 12.95
CA GLY A 458 -51.74 -13.74 12.69
C GLY A 458 -50.67 -13.90 13.76
N ILE A 459 -49.74 -14.82 13.51
CA ILE A 459 -48.58 -15.06 14.37
C ILE A 459 -47.32 -14.86 13.53
N LEU A 460 -46.39 -14.06 14.05
CA LEU A 460 -45.03 -13.97 13.55
C LEU A 460 -44.15 -14.96 14.33
N PHE A 461 -43.74 -16.04 13.68
CA PHE A 461 -42.78 -16.99 14.23
C PHE A 461 -41.36 -16.57 13.86
N THR A 462 -40.43 -16.68 14.80
CA THR A 462 -39.02 -16.39 14.57
C THR A 462 -38.22 -17.66 14.71
N PHE A 463 -37.45 -18.00 13.68
CA PHE A 463 -36.57 -19.17 13.66
C PHE A 463 -35.10 -18.74 13.53
N LEU A 464 -34.19 -19.59 13.98
CA LEU A 464 -32.77 -19.54 13.68
C LEU A 464 -32.46 -20.58 12.61
N GLY A 465 -31.98 -20.13 11.45
CA GLY A 465 -31.46 -20.99 10.40
C GLY A 465 -29.94 -20.95 10.39
N GLU A 466 -29.32 -22.11 10.15
CA GLU A 466 -27.86 -22.24 10.03
C GLU A 466 -27.56 -22.90 8.68
N VAL A 467 -26.66 -22.28 7.91
CA VAL A 467 -26.08 -22.86 6.70
C VAL A 467 -24.66 -23.30 7.06
N THR A 468 -24.37 -24.59 6.84
CA THR A 468 -23.11 -25.22 7.22
C THR A 468 -22.29 -25.60 5.99
N GLY A 469 -20.97 -25.48 6.09
CA GLY A 469 -20.02 -26.07 5.15
C GLY A 469 -19.43 -27.36 5.72
N GLU A 470 -18.30 -27.80 5.16
CA GLU A 470 -17.68 -29.08 5.52
C GLU A 470 -17.41 -29.25 7.03
N ASN A 471 -16.97 -28.20 7.73
CA ASN A 471 -16.66 -28.25 9.17
C ASN A 471 -16.96 -26.94 9.93
N GLN A 472 -17.75 -26.04 9.35
CA GLN A 472 -18.01 -24.73 9.96
C GLN A 472 -19.38 -24.18 9.57
N VAL A 473 -19.95 -23.35 10.45
CA VAL A 473 -21.13 -22.55 10.12
C VAL A 473 -20.71 -21.45 9.17
N ILE A 474 -21.33 -21.42 7.98
CA ILE A 474 -21.08 -20.42 6.94
C ILE A 474 -21.89 -19.15 7.25
N GLU A 475 -23.17 -19.34 7.56
CA GLU A 475 -24.10 -18.24 7.82
C GLU A 475 -25.11 -18.67 8.88
N GLU A 476 -25.34 -17.80 9.87
CA GLU A 476 -26.45 -17.91 10.81
C GLU A 476 -27.43 -16.77 10.51
N MET A 477 -28.71 -17.09 10.35
CA MET A 477 -29.71 -16.09 10.03
C MET A 477 -30.98 -16.23 10.88
N VAL A 478 -31.58 -15.09 11.20
CA VAL A 478 -32.89 -15.04 11.85
C VAL A 478 -33.96 -15.00 10.77
N ILE A 479 -34.90 -15.94 10.80
CA ILE A 479 -35.94 -16.13 9.80
C ILE A 479 -37.31 -15.78 10.41
N PRO A 480 -37.82 -14.55 10.20
CA PRO A 480 -39.16 -14.14 10.60
C PRO A 480 -40.22 -14.61 9.59
N VAL A 481 -41.17 -15.44 10.02
CA VAL A 481 -42.29 -15.91 9.18
C VAL A 481 -43.61 -15.54 9.82
N ARG A 482 -44.31 -14.56 9.23
CA ARG A 482 -45.67 -14.20 9.62
C ARG A 482 -46.67 -15.11 8.91
N VAL A 483 -47.60 -15.70 9.66
CA VAL A 483 -48.66 -16.57 9.14
C VAL A 483 -50.02 -16.05 9.58
N GLY A 484 -50.95 -15.93 8.62
CA GLY A 484 -52.33 -15.54 8.88
C GLY A 484 -53.14 -16.66 9.54
N LEU A 485 -54.37 -16.34 9.98
CA LEU A 485 -55.30 -17.36 10.51
C LEU A 485 -55.69 -18.44 9.48
N ASP A 486 -55.51 -18.17 8.18
CA ASP A 486 -55.73 -19.09 7.08
C ASP A 486 -54.53 -20.04 6.82
N GLY A 487 -53.44 -19.90 7.60
CA GLY A 487 -52.23 -20.71 7.45
C GLY A 487 -51.31 -20.27 6.31
N LYS A 488 -51.57 -19.13 5.66
CA LYS A 488 -50.71 -18.61 4.58
C LYS A 488 -49.65 -17.67 5.12
N PRO A 489 -48.40 -17.75 4.63
CA PRO A 489 -47.35 -16.79 4.98
C PRO A 489 -47.67 -15.40 4.41
N ILE A 490 -47.35 -14.34 5.15
CA ILE A 490 -47.67 -12.94 4.85
C ILE A 490 -46.39 -12.11 4.88
N GLY A 491 -46.20 -11.29 3.84
CA GLY A 491 -45.10 -10.33 3.74
C GLY A 491 -43.73 -10.96 3.48
N SER A 492 -42.73 -10.11 3.35
CA SER A 492 -41.33 -10.48 3.18
C SER A 492 -40.59 -10.60 4.52
N ILE A 493 -39.38 -11.18 4.49
CA ILE A 493 -38.49 -11.26 5.66
C ILE A 493 -38.20 -9.87 6.25
N VAL A 494 -37.94 -8.88 5.39
CA VAL A 494 -37.58 -7.51 5.79
C VAL A 494 -38.74 -6.81 6.47
N GLU A 495 -39.94 -6.91 5.90
CA GLU A 495 -41.17 -6.38 6.50
C GLU A 495 -41.46 -7.01 7.87
N ASN A 496 -41.28 -8.33 7.97
CA ASN A 496 -41.57 -9.08 9.19
C ASN A 496 -40.55 -8.82 10.31
N ILE A 497 -39.26 -8.61 9.98
CA ILE A 497 -38.24 -8.14 10.94
C ILE A 497 -38.60 -6.74 11.47
N GLY A 498 -39.13 -5.86 10.61
CA GLY A 498 -39.57 -4.52 11.00
C GLY A 498 -40.60 -4.53 12.15
N LEU A 499 -41.51 -5.51 12.16
CA LEU A 499 -42.50 -5.67 13.23
C LEU A 499 -41.85 -6.02 14.58
N VAL A 500 -40.69 -6.67 14.60
CA VAL A 500 -39.93 -6.96 15.83
C VAL A 500 -39.20 -5.71 16.33
N HIS A 501 -38.77 -4.83 15.43
CA HIS A 501 -38.01 -3.61 15.77
C HIS A 501 -38.87 -2.37 16.09
N GLU A 502 -40.17 -2.43 15.82
CA GLU A 502 -41.07 -1.30 15.99
C GLU A 502 -41.26 -0.94 17.48
N ARG A 503 -40.88 0.30 17.85
CA ARG A 503 -40.79 0.81 19.23
C ARG A 503 -42.12 1.33 19.81
N GLN A 504 -43.23 1.21 19.09
CA GLN A 504 -44.54 1.65 19.62
C GLN A 504 -44.93 0.78 20.82
N ALA A 505 -45.52 1.40 21.85
CA ALA A 505 -45.97 0.69 23.04
C ALA A 505 -46.94 -0.42 22.60
N PRO A 506 -46.62 -1.69 22.87
CA PRO A 506 -47.49 -2.78 22.47
C PRO A 506 -48.77 -2.63 23.29
N GLY A 507 -49.87 -2.22 22.65
CA GLY A 507 -51.16 -2.13 23.34
C GLY A 507 -51.48 -3.45 24.03
N GLU A 508 -52.00 -3.40 25.26
CA GLU A 508 -52.30 -4.60 26.04
C GLU A 508 -53.30 -5.50 25.29
N VAL A 509 -53.00 -6.80 25.27
CA VAL A 509 -53.86 -7.84 24.70
C VAL A 509 -54.19 -8.82 25.81
N ALA A 510 -55.49 -9.00 26.10
CA ALA A 510 -55.92 -9.93 27.14
C ALA A 510 -55.56 -11.38 26.76
N PRO A 511 -55.01 -12.18 27.68
CA PRO A 511 -54.66 -13.59 27.43
C PRO A 511 -55.84 -14.45 26.95
N ASP A 512 -57.06 -14.13 27.36
CA ASP A 512 -58.27 -14.88 26.98
C ASP A 512 -58.56 -14.80 25.47
N ILE A 513 -58.31 -13.62 24.87
CA ILE A 513 -58.49 -13.40 23.42
C ILE A 513 -57.46 -14.22 22.64
N LEU A 514 -56.21 -14.21 23.09
CA LEU A 514 -55.14 -15.02 22.49
C LEU A 514 -55.48 -16.50 22.54
N THR A 515 -55.98 -16.94 23.70
CA THR A 515 -56.37 -18.34 23.92
C THR A 515 -57.54 -18.74 23.03
N ALA A 516 -58.58 -17.91 22.91
CA ALA A 516 -59.73 -18.17 22.06
C ALA A 516 -59.36 -18.23 20.56
N MET A 517 -58.49 -17.32 20.10
CA MET A 517 -58.15 -17.22 18.68
C MET A 517 -57.11 -18.23 18.21
N PHE A 518 -56.11 -18.53 19.05
CA PHE A 518 -54.91 -19.24 18.60
C PHE A 518 -54.68 -20.60 19.26
N LYS A 519 -55.23 -20.92 20.44
CA LYS A 519 -54.92 -22.18 21.16
C LYS A 519 -55.15 -23.44 20.31
N GLY A 520 -56.28 -23.53 19.62
CA GLY A 520 -56.60 -24.68 18.77
C GLY A 520 -55.94 -24.68 17.39
N ARG A 521 -55.30 -23.57 16.99
CA ARG A 521 -54.70 -23.39 15.65
C ARG A 521 -53.17 -23.30 15.69
N PHE A 522 -52.59 -23.09 16.86
CA PHE A 522 -51.17 -22.76 17.04
C PHE A 522 -50.24 -23.78 16.39
N ASP A 523 -50.44 -25.08 16.67
CA ASP A 523 -49.56 -26.13 16.15
C ASP A 523 -49.63 -26.22 14.62
N GLY A 524 -50.83 -26.07 14.04
CA GLY A 524 -51.01 -26.06 12.59
C GLY A 524 -50.38 -24.84 11.91
N LEU A 525 -50.51 -23.65 12.51
CA LEU A 525 -49.86 -22.43 12.02
C LEU A 525 -48.34 -22.48 12.19
N TYR A 526 -47.85 -23.09 13.27
CA TYR A 526 -46.43 -23.29 13.54
C TYR A 526 -45.78 -24.19 12.48
N GLU A 527 -46.40 -25.33 12.16
CA GLU A 527 -45.86 -26.22 11.11
C GLU A 527 -45.85 -25.55 9.73
N LYS A 528 -46.88 -24.75 9.40
CA LYS A 528 -46.88 -23.93 8.18
C LYS A 528 -45.76 -22.90 8.16
N ALA A 529 -45.51 -22.23 9.28
CA ALA A 529 -44.40 -21.27 9.41
C ALA A 529 -43.04 -21.96 9.28
N ARG A 530 -42.89 -23.14 9.88
CA ARG A 530 -41.68 -23.96 9.83
C ARG A 530 -41.37 -24.47 8.42
N GLU A 531 -42.39 -24.94 7.69
CA GLU A 531 -42.27 -25.31 6.27
C GLU A 531 -41.76 -24.13 5.43
N ALA A 532 -42.34 -22.94 5.63
CA ALA A 532 -41.91 -21.73 4.92
C ALA A 532 -40.48 -21.30 5.32
N ALA A 533 -40.12 -21.39 6.60
CA ALA A 533 -38.77 -21.09 7.08
C ALA A 533 -37.73 -22.05 6.49
N ARG A 534 -38.05 -23.35 6.41
CA ARG A 534 -37.18 -24.36 5.79
C ARG A 534 -36.95 -24.08 4.33
N LYS A 535 -38.00 -23.67 3.60
CA LYS A 535 -37.89 -23.28 2.19
C LYS A 535 -36.95 -22.08 2.02
N ILE A 536 -37.13 -21.03 2.83
CA ILE A 536 -36.27 -19.84 2.81
C ILE A 536 -34.80 -20.22 3.07
N LEU A 537 -34.54 -21.05 4.08
CA LEU A 537 -33.18 -21.49 4.41
C LEU A 537 -32.55 -22.31 3.27
N HIS A 538 -33.35 -23.17 2.62
CA HIS A 538 -32.89 -23.97 1.49
C HIS A 538 -32.57 -23.10 0.25
N ASP A 539 -33.43 -22.14 -0.06
CA ASP A 539 -33.23 -21.20 -1.17
C ASP A 539 -31.93 -20.38 -0.92
N ARG A 540 -31.73 -19.90 0.31
CA ARG A 540 -30.51 -19.16 0.70
C ARG A 540 -29.24 -20.02 0.61
N ALA A 541 -29.28 -21.27 1.08
CA ALA A 541 -28.15 -22.19 0.94
C ALA A 541 -27.82 -22.47 -0.54
N GLY A 542 -28.83 -22.51 -1.41
CA GLY A 542 -28.66 -22.63 -2.86
C GLY A 542 -27.95 -21.41 -3.47
N GLU A 543 -28.30 -20.19 -3.06
CA GLU A 543 -27.62 -18.96 -3.48
C GLU A 543 -26.15 -18.96 -3.07
N ILE A 544 -25.85 -19.27 -1.80
CA ILE A 544 -24.49 -19.33 -1.26
C ILE A 544 -23.68 -20.38 -2.03
N LYS A 545 -24.26 -21.56 -2.28
CA LYS A 545 -23.63 -22.63 -3.05
C LYS A 545 -23.27 -22.16 -4.46
N LYS A 546 -24.19 -21.44 -5.12
CA LYS A 546 -23.95 -20.89 -6.47
C LYS A 546 -22.82 -19.86 -6.48
N SER A 547 -22.80 -18.95 -5.52
CA SER A 547 -21.73 -17.94 -5.38
C SER A 547 -20.37 -18.61 -5.16
N ARG A 548 -20.30 -19.52 -4.18
CA ARG A 548 -19.08 -20.25 -3.85
C ARG A 548 -18.58 -21.14 -4.98
N ALA A 549 -19.48 -21.75 -5.76
CA ALA A 549 -19.09 -22.51 -6.94
C ALA A 549 -18.42 -21.62 -8.00
N GLY A 550 -18.91 -20.38 -8.18
CA GLY A 550 -18.27 -19.39 -9.06
C GLY A 550 -16.87 -19.00 -8.57
N GLU A 551 -16.72 -18.67 -7.29
CA GLU A 551 -15.42 -18.37 -6.68
C GLU A 551 -14.46 -19.57 -6.72
N ALA A 552 -14.96 -20.77 -6.46
CA ALA A 552 -14.19 -22.01 -6.54
C ALA A 552 -13.68 -22.26 -7.97
N GLN A 553 -14.46 -21.92 -8.99
CA GLN A 553 -14.02 -22.04 -10.38
C GLN A 553 -12.87 -21.08 -10.69
N VAL A 554 -12.97 -19.82 -10.27
CA VAL A 554 -11.87 -18.85 -10.42
C VAL A 554 -10.61 -19.35 -9.72
N LEU A 555 -10.72 -19.87 -8.50
CA LEU A 555 -9.57 -20.43 -7.77
C LEU A 555 -8.94 -21.64 -8.46
N ARG A 556 -9.74 -22.45 -9.18
CA ARG A 556 -9.22 -23.56 -10.00
C ARG A 556 -8.49 -23.05 -11.23
N ASP A 557 -9.04 -22.04 -11.90
CA ASP A 557 -8.43 -21.45 -13.09
C ASP A 557 -7.09 -20.78 -12.72
N ASP A 558 -7.03 -20.05 -11.60
CA ASP A 558 -5.81 -19.46 -11.05
C ASP A 558 -4.78 -20.53 -10.66
N LEU A 559 -5.22 -21.63 -10.03
CA LEU A 559 -4.35 -22.75 -9.68
C LEU A 559 -3.76 -23.41 -10.93
N ALA A 560 -4.56 -23.61 -11.97
CA ALA A 560 -4.12 -24.18 -13.24
C ALA A 560 -3.10 -23.27 -13.95
N ALA A 561 -3.33 -21.94 -13.94
CA ALA A 561 -2.38 -20.97 -14.47
C ALA A 561 -1.04 -21.02 -13.71
N TYR A 562 -1.09 -21.00 -12.37
CA TYR A 562 0.10 -21.12 -11.52
C TYR A 562 0.88 -22.41 -11.78
N GLN A 563 0.18 -23.54 -11.93
CA GLN A 563 0.83 -24.82 -12.26
C GLN A 563 1.55 -24.75 -13.60
N ASN A 564 0.90 -24.22 -14.63
CA ASN A 564 1.50 -24.09 -15.97
C ASN A 564 2.75 -23.20 -15.94
N ASP A 565 2.64 -21.99 -15.37
CA ASP A 565 3.75 -21.04 -15.30
C ASP A 565 4.95 -21.63 -14.57
N ARG A 566 4.72 -22.32 -13.44
CA ARG A 566 5.80 -22.93 -12.65
C ARG A 566 6.42 -24.14 -13.36
N MET A 567 5.63 -24.90 -14.12
CA MET A 567 6.12 -26.02 -14.93
C MET A 567 6.99 -25.52 -16.10
N ASP A 568 6.59 -24.41 -16.73
CA ASP A 568 7.36 -23.76 -17.79
C ASP A 568 8.69 -23.19 -17.26
N GLU A 569 8.68 -22.55 -16.08
CA GLU A 569 9.90 -22.07 -15.42
C GLU A 569 10.89 -23.21 -15.13
N ILE A 570 10.39 -24.34 -14.60
CA ILE A 570 11.22 -25.54 -14.35
C ILE A 570 11.77 -26.12 -15.66
N ALA A 571 10.98 -26.12 -16.74
CA ALA A 571 11.42 -26.61 -18.05
C ALA A 571 12.52 -25.71 -18.64
N GLU A 572 12.41 -24.39 -18.47
CA GLU A 572 13.44 -23.45 -18.91
C GLU A 572 14.71 -23.56 -18.05
N GLU A 573 14.61 -23.67 -16.72
CA GLU A 573 15.75 -23.95 -15.83
C GLU A 573 16.49 -25.24 -16.22
N GLU A 574 15.73 -26.30 -16.56
CA GLU A 574 16.27 -27.57 -17.02
C GLU A 574 16.97 -27.42 -18.38
N ARG A 575 16.39 -26.66 -19.31
CA ARG A 575 16.97 -26.37 -20.64
C ARG A 575 18.27 -25.57 -20.52
N VAL A 576 18.30 -24.53 -19.70
CA VAL A 576 19.48 -23.69 -19.46
C VAL A 576 20.60 -24.50 -18.79
N SER A 577 20.24 -25.37 -17.84
CA SER A 577 21.19 -26.26 -17.18
C SER A 577 21.79 -27.28 -18.15
N ARG A 578 20.98 -27.88 -19.06
CA ARG A 578 21.48 -28.77 -20.13
C ARG A 578 22.38 -28.03 -21.14
N GLY A 579 22.02 -26.81 -21.55
CA GLY A 579 22.84 -26.00 -22.47
C GLY A 579 24.18 -25.57 -21.88
N LEU A 580 24.22 -25.21 -20.59
CA LEU A 580 25.46 -24.88 -19.87
C LEU A 580 26.43 -26.07 -19.74
N ILE A 581 25.90 -27.30 -19.69
CA ILE A 581 26.67 -28.55 -19.64
C ILE A 581 27.30 -28.87 -21.01
N GLU A 582 26.58 -28.62 -22.11
CA GLU A 582 27.06 -28.91 -23.48
C GLU A 582 28.12 -27.90 -23.98
N ASP A 583 28.01 -26.61 -23.63
CA ASP A 583 28.90 -25.56 -24.15
C ASP A 583 30.23 -25.38 -23.41
N SER A 584 30.33 -25.78 -22.13
CA SER A 584 31.47 -25.35 -21.29
C SER A 584 32.49 -26.44 -20.95
N GLY A 585 32.18 -27.74 -21.07
CA GLY A 585 33.12 -28.84 -20.79
C GLY A 585 33.85 -28.79 -19.44
N GLN A 586 33.46 -27.90 -18.53
CA GLN A 586 34.11 -27.62 -17.26
C GLN A 586 33.10 -27.79 -16.14
N ILE A 587 33.33 -28.86 -15.37
CA ILE A 587 32.72 -29.10 -14.08
C ILE A 587 33.04 -27.90 -13.18
N ARG A 588 32.02 -27.09 -12.83
CA ARG A 588 32.16 -26.01 -11.86
C ARG A 588 32.16 -26.60 -10.44
N LEU A 589 33.29 -26.45 -9.77
CA LEU A 589 33.44 -26.69 -8.33
C LEU A 589 32.58 -25.67 -7.55
N PHE A 590 31.73 -26.20 -6.65
CA PHE A 590 30.96 -25.52 -5.59
C PHE A 590 29.67 -24.77 -5.99
N GLU A 591 28.58 -25.52 -6.19
CA GLU A 591 27.37 -25.60 -5.34
C GLU A 591 26.43 -26.64 -5.97
N ALA A 592 25.64 -27.35 -5.15
CA ALA A 592 25.01 -28.64 -5.42
C ALA A 592 24.47 -28.87 -6.86
N GLU A 593 24.80 -30.03 -7.46
CA GLU A 593 24.17 -30.51 -8.69
C GLU A 593 22.63 -30.45 -8.57
N PRO A 594 21.90 -29.76 -9.47
CA PRO A 594 20.52 -30.13 -9.70
C PRO A 594 20.55 -31.43 -10.50
N THR A 595 20.66 -32.56 -9.78
CA THR A 595 20.46 -33.89 -10.37
C THR A 595 19.08 -33.95 -11.02
N LYS A 596 18.84 -34.85 -11.98
CA LYS A 596 17.48 -35.13 -12.50
C LYS A 596 16.43 -35.26 -11.38
N GLY A 597 16.83 -35.80 -10.23
CA GLY A 597 16.00 -35.91 -9.03
C GLY A 597 15.57 -34.57 -8.41
N GLY A 598 16.34 -33.49 -8.58
CA GLY A 598 15.96 -32.14 -8.09
C GLY A 598 14.82 -31.51 -8.88
N PHE A 599 14.85 -31.61 -10.21
CA PHE A 599 13.76 -31.12 -11.06
C PHE A 599 12.51 -32.00 -10.97
N GLU A 600 12.68 -33.33 -10.90
CA GLU A 600 11.58 -34.26 -10.64
C GLU A 600 10.94 -34.03 -9.27
N ALA A 601 11.73 -33.77 -8.23
CA ALA A 601 11.22 -33.41 -6.91
C ALA A 601 10.44 -32.09 -6.91
N LYS A 602 10.93 -31.07 -7.64
CA LYS A 602 10.19 -29.79 -7.81
C LYS A 602 8.83 -30.01 -8.51
N ARG A 603 8.78 -30.81 -9.58
CA ARG A 603 7.53 -31.15 -10.29
C ARG A 603 6.56 -31.92 -9.38
N ALA A 604 7.06 -32.94 -8.68
CA ALA A 604 6.24 -33.73 -7.74
C ALA A 604 5.70 -32.88 -6.58
N TRP A 605 6.45 -31.88 -6.11
CA TRP A 605 5.98 -30.93 -5.11
C TRP A 605 4.82 -30.07 -5.64
N ILE A 606 4.91 -29.56 -6.87
CA ILE A 606 3.83 -28.77 -7.49
C ILE A 606 2.55 -29.59 -7.64
N GLU A 607 2.65 -30.84 -8.09
CA GLU A 607 1.51 -31.75 -8.18
C GLU A 607 0.88 -32.02 -6.82
N THR A 608 1.71 -32.21 -5.78
CA THR A 608 1.23 -32.44 -4.41
C THR A 608 0.54 -31.20 -3.85
N PHE A 609 1.13 -30.01 -4.04
CA PHE A 609 0.57 -28.73 -3.65
C PHE A 609 -0.78 -28.48 -4.32
N ALA A 610 -0.87 -28.73 -5.63
CA ALA A 610 -2.11 -28.56 -6.37
C ALA A 610 -3.21 -29.52 -5.90
N LYS A 611 -2.90 -30.80 -5.66
CA LYS A 611 -3.85 -31.75 -5.08
C LYS A 611 -4.36 -31.30 -3.72
N GLN A 612 -3.49 -30.79 -2.86
CA GLN A 612 -3.90 -30.24 -1.57
C GLN A 612 -4.82 -29.03 -1.77
N ARG A 613 -4.48 -28.13 -2.69
CA ARG A 613 -5.28 -26.93 -2.95
C ARG A 613 -6.64 -27.25 -3.59
N GLU A 614 -6.71 -28.25 -4.46
CA GLU A 614 -7.97 -28.77 -5.01
C GLU A 614 -8.88 -29.32 -3.91
N GLN A 615 -8.32 -30.03 -2.92
CA GLN A 615 -9.09 -30.51 -1.77
C GLN A 615 -9.64 -29.36 -0.93
N GLU A 616 -8.84 -28.31 -0.70
CA GLU A 616 -9.29 -27.10 0.01
C GLU A 616 -10.40 -26.37 -0.75
N ILE A 617 -10.28 -26.23 -2.07
CA ILE A 617 -11.30 -25.63 -2.94
C ILE A 617 -12.59 -26.48 -2.92
N ALA A 618 -12.47 -27.80 -2.98
CA ALA A 618 -13.62 -28.70 -2.89
C ALA A 618 -14.32 -28.61 -1.53
N GLY A 619 -13.57 -28.44 -0.44
CA GLY A 619 -14.12 -28.21 0.90
C GLY A 619 -14.86 -26.86 1.01
N PHE A 620 -14.33 -25.81 0.37
CA PHE A 620 -14.98 -24.49 0.31
C PHE A 620 -16.32 -24.51 -0.43
N GLU A 621 -16.43 -25.29 -1.51
CA GLU A 621 -17.64 -25.42 -2.35
C GLU A 621 -18.78 -26.17 -1.64
N LYS A 622 -18.48 -26.98 -0.62
CA LYS A 622 -19.50 -27.69 0.14
C LYS A 622 -20.34 -26.70 0.96
N VAL A 623 -21.62 -26.64 0.63
CA VAL A 623 -22.64 -25.83 1.31
C VAL A 623 -23.89 -26.68 1.48
N GLU A 624 -24.34 -26.81 2.72
CA GLU A 624 -25.49 -27.62 3.08
C GLU A 624 -26.35 -26.90 4.13
N ALA A 625 -27.67 -26.89 3.93
CA ALA A 625 -28.65 -26.54 4.97
C ALA A 625 -29.06 -27.84 5.69
N THR A 626 -28.15 -28.39 6.49
CA THR A 626 -28.32 -29.71 7.11
C THR A 626 -29.31 -29.72 8.28
N HIS A 627 -29.52 -28.58 8.94
CA HIS A 627 -30.31 -28.49 10.15
C HIS A 627 -31.65 -27.81 9.91
N ASP A 628 -32.69 -28.33 10.58
CA ASP A 628 -34.02 -27.74 10.53
C ASP A 628 -34.06 -26.42 11.32
N PRO A 629 -34.77 -25.37 10.86
CA PRO A 629 -34.79 -24.08 11.55
C PRO A 629 -35.25 -24.20 13.01
N ARG A 630 -34.41 -23.75 13.94
CA ARG A 630 -34.68 -23.84 15.37
C ARG A 630 -35.65 -22.73 15.79
N PRO A 631 -36.76 -23.03 16.50
CA PRO A 631 -37.68 -21.99 16.96
C PRO A 631 -37.05 -21.11 18.05
N LEU A 632 -37.19 -19.78 17.92
CA LEU A 632 -36.74 -18.79 18.90
C LEU A 632 -37.91 -18.15 19.67
N GLY A 633 -39.03 -17.88 18.99
CA GLY A 633 -40.18 -17.21 19.61
C GLY A 633 -41.36 -17.03 18.68
N ALA A 634 -42.45 -16.50 19.24
CA ALA A 634 -43.66 -16.14 18.51
C ALA A 634 -44.25 -14.81 19.01
N LEU A 635 -44.62 -13.94 18.08
CA LEU A 635 -45.29 -12.67 18.33
C LEU A 635 -46.71 -12.73 17.75
N PHE A 636 -47.72 -12.66 18.63
CA PHE A 636 -49.13 -12.62 18.26
C PHE A 636 -49.52 -11.20 17.82
N LEU A 637 -50.11 -11.07 16.64
CA LEU A 637 -50.49 -9.79 16.04
C LEU A 637 -52.01 -9.70 15.95
N LEU A 638 -52.59 -8.72 16.65
CA LEU A 638 -54.04 -8.52 16.69
C LEU A 638 -54.43 -7.13 16.14
N PRO A 639 -55.36 -7.04 15.17
CA PRO A 639 -55.80 -5.75 14.66
C PRO A 639 -56.53 -4.95 15.75
N GLU A 640 -56.35 -3.63 15.74
CA GLU A 640 -57.13 -2.72 16.60
C GLU A 640 -58.65 -2.85 16.34
N GLY A 641 -59.43 -2.92 17.42
CA GLY A 641 -60.91 -3.03 17.37
C GLY A 641 -61.45 -4.42 17.05
N TRP A 642 -60.61 -5.47 17.11
CA TRP A 642 -61.04 -6.84 16.83
C TRP A 642 -62.02 -7.40 17.89
N GLU A 643 -61.90 -6.95 19.15
CA GLU A 643 -62.74 -7.38 20.27
C GLU A 643 -64.23 -7.04 20.09
N GLU A 644 -64.56 -6.00 19.32
CA GLU A 644 -65.95 -5.55 19.08
C GLU A 644 -66.71 -6.41 18.05
N ARG A 645 -66.08 -7.43 17.46
CA ARG A 645 -66.66 -8.27 16.40
C ARG A 645 -66.89 -9.74 16.78
N SER A 646 -66.67 -10.11 18.05
CA SER A 646 -66.81 -11.49 18.55
C SER A 646 -68.18 -11.74 19.15
#